data_AF-A0A8H8SPX4-F1
#
_entry.id   AF-A0A8H8SPX4-F1
#
_cell.length_a   1.000
_cell.length_b   1.000
_cell.length_c   1.000
_cell.angle_alpha   90.00
_cell.angle_beta   90.00
_cell.angle_gamma   90.00
#
_symmetry.space_group_name_H-M   'P 1'
#
loop_
_entity.id
_entity.type
_entity.pdbx_description
1 polymer ?
#
loop_
_entity_poly.entity_id
_entity_poly.type
_entity_poly.pdbx_seq_one_letter_code
_entity_poly.pdbx_strand_id
1 'polypeptide(L)'
;MSSTPGASTSRAGASGPSNQQDDSVAAFGAALNATKNKQRWADPPPADLPPELNNEKARTQRLLNLAGIKEGTRMGVAFAHRLQGVGGGSSISGLNNRRRTMELKWEVYIIWVDPDVDPTDHWLNEVVVGHWEDFFYAMVDLTPGRSGEDGKTLRSATVYEWSQTWSWLVLQKCVNREGAKVGQHVLYKQGVYRQLKDRVLWFSHHFQLDRHIKPQSFVGRAPLLLMMRAGYKKTEVYSRVPFQQSCVALSLVCQIAARMGSLGFSTPAHLAKQMYAKLEDVKIIRVSYCRWKVIFNLKYRKGHNWVADAGHITRYTLEPVTKIHNLWFDFGVHLVSFLHMRKAIQGCETLQDIFESKLEELRIKPDMRKEPLFLARTAKGEDLVPSKAASAKGLTRTFQVLAEDCGFYGFTSHGIRRESGDRLGLLLGTEVAQEVLVHDEDRTTYHRSYSRNTLNIPVTLAMEGELDAQAPAVNQIALRRNSVTDMVLDSIIDSIERICSRPGNSDDAIIEGRAVAVVLTDEDMATANEDKEVERAQFDLDGLWGTYYEKMPSQAKITHGQRDIESIGKAFERYKNNEHYKKNQDELEKIRASLQVLGEKRSAALRVAVRRIHQVDEAREKVEELLESNNSVPDLDLSRFLLTADSVSKGDFGQGVLTEAAITTLRQAGLMDELLSEHIRDDEVARENAEAEPFDDSNDNENGIEVQENAGQFNDAHEKQVFDVDMAEAVKKFMISMNLPVEMSESREKIAKANGGKYRCEVCFTLPPEQRTGRYKKVLTTNTFSTKTHLDRHLDSHTEWQKLAPYMRTESPTSFKCPIFECGQKFSTVEEVQEHCTTNCDDSPVFKSLKRAHENRSRGTGTGPRTSLKARKLAAELEQGIELDDEDMAVVKWWENLTSDQVEQIALKYNLDFEELTALMPDIKEAMGSTREQIRDGKAHMVKPKRDTSQGLPPGLEDRVDEYMSSERFNQEVERRNRGEFGS
;
A
#
# COMPACT_ATOMS: atom_id res chain seq x y z
N MET A 1 6.19 -69.67 -12.44
CA MET A 1 5.70 -70.29 -11.19
C MET A 1 4.76 -69.28 -10.54
N SER A 2 3.50 -69.17 -10.99
CA SER A 2 2.30 -69.89 -10.48
C SER A 2 2.19 -69.74 -8.95
N SER A 3 1.14 -69.22 -8.35
CA SER A 3 -0.28 -69.34 -8.69
C SER A 3 -1.15 -68.50 -7.73
N THR A 4 -2.21 -67.91 -8.28
CA THR A 4 -3.49 -67.61 -7.61
C THR A 4 -4.12 -68.89 -7.02
N PRO A 5 -5.02 -68.78 -6.02
CA PRO A 5 -6.46 -68.87 -6.32
C PRO A 5 -7.29 -67.92 -5.42
N GLY A 6 -8.54 -67.55 -5.71
CA GLY A 6 -9.54 -68.12 -6.61
C GLY A 6 -10.77 -68.62 -5.83
N ALA A 7 -11.87 -67.86 -5.93
CA ALA A 7 -13.28 -68.27 -5.97
C ALA A 7 -14.04 -68.77 -4.72
N SER A 8 -15.05 -67.96 -4.36
CA SER A 8 -16.49 -68.24 -4.18
C SER A 8 -17.03 -69.66 -3.98
N THR A 9 -17.98 -69.79 -3.05
CA THR A 9 -19.29 -70.52 -3.05
C THR A 9 -19.73 -70.64 -1.58
N SER A 10 -20.98 -70.77 -1.12
CA SER A 10 -22.33 -70.78 -1.68
C SER A 10 -23.31 -70.80 -0.49
N ARG A 11 -24.56 -70.41 -0.75
CA ARG A 11 -25.76 -70.54 0.10
C ARG A 11 -25.97 -71.94 0.74
N ALA A 12 -26.42 -71.94 1.98
CA ALA A 12 -27.49 -72.75 2.60
C ALA A 12 -27.77 -72.10 3.97
N GLY A 13 -28.95 -72.00 4.57
CA GLY A 13 -30.15 -72.82 4.56
C GLY A 13 -30.65 -72.80 6.03
N ALA A 14 -31.94 -72.56 6.22
CA ALA A 14 -32.62 -72.13 7.45
C ALA A 14 -32.49 -73.02 8.71
N SER A 15 -32.63 -72.38 9.89
CA SER A 15 -33.41 -72.89 11.04
C SER A 15 -33.64 -71.79 12.09
N GLY A 16 -34.91 -71.48 12.40
CA GLY A 16 -35.32 -70.83 13.66
C GLY A 16 -35.08 -71.76 14.87
N PRO A 17 -35.30 -71.35 16.14
CA PRO A 17 -36.47 -70.61 16.65
C PRO A 17 -36.00 -69.43 17.54
N SER A 18 -36.74 -68.67 18.35
CA SER A 18 -38.03 -68.76 19.04
C SER A 18 -38.34 -67.36 19.60
N ASN A 19 -39.63 -67.03 19.71
CA ASN A 19 -40.18 -65.89 20.43
C ASN A 19 -39.54 -65.65 21.81
N GLN A 20 -39.07 -64.43 22.05
CA GLN A 20 -39.19 -63.74 23.34
C GLN A 20 -39.42 -62.25 23.04
N GLN A 21 -40.70 -61.87 23.02
CA GLN A 21 -41.16 -60.52 23.33
C GLN A 21 -41.03 -60.33 24.84
N ASP A 22 -40.35 -59.28 25.28
CA ASP A 22 -40.90 -58.22 26.12
C ASP A 22 -39.80 -57.37 26.80
N ASP A 23 -40.11 -56.09 26.98
CA ASP A 23 -39.52 -55.14 27.95
C ASP A 23 -38.23 -54.37 27.64
N SER A 24 -38.12 -53.71 26.47
CA SER A 24 -37.13 -52.62 26.32
C SER A 24 -37.55 -51.38 25.51
N VAL A 25 -38.83 -51.24 25.13
CA VAL A 25 -39.30 -50.10 24.31
C VAL A 25 -39.84 -48.93 25.17
N ALA A 26 -40.12 -49.14 26.45
CA ALA A 26 -40.60 -48.07 27.34
C ALA A 26 -39.48 -47.20 27.95
N ALA A 27 -38.22 -47.65 27.95
CA ALA A 27 -37.09 -46.91 28.55
C ALA A 27 -36.36 -45.97 27.57
N PHE A 28 -36.57 -46.13 26.26
CA PHE A 28 -35.87 -45.32 25.23
C PHE A 28 -36.64 -44.04 24.84
N GLY A 29 -37.93 -43.96 25.17
CA GLY A 29 -38.79 -42.80 24.90
C GLY A 29 -38.65 -41.64 25.90
N ALA A 30 -38.05 -41.86 27.07
CA ALA A 30 -37.92 -40.84 28.12
C ALA A 30 -36.65 -39.97 28.00
N ALA A 31 -35.66 -40.39 27.20
CA ALA A 31 -34.41 -39.64 26.98
C ALA A 31 -34.49 -38.59 25.86
N LEU A 32 -35.66 -38.44 25.21
CA LEU A 32 -35.86 -37.56 24.04
C LEU A 32 -36.81 -36.37 24.29
N ASN A 33 -37.15 -36.08 25.55
CA ASN A 33 -37.84 -34.84 25.92
C ASN A 33 -36.86 -33.83 26.52
N ALA A 34 -35.90 -33.38 25.69
CA ALA A 34 -35.15 -32.15 25.89
C ALA A 34 -36.04 -30.93 25.52
N THR A 35 -37.21 -30.83 26.14
CA THR A 35 -38.12 -29.68 25.99
C THR A 35 -37.56 -28.44 26.69
N LYS A 36 -36.57 -28.60 27.58
CA LYS A 36 -35.89 -27.48 28.26
C LYS A 36 -34.92 -26.69 27.39
N ASN A 37 -34.34 -27.27 26.32
CA ASN A 37 -33.40 -26.53 25.45
C ASN A 37 -34.09 -25.74 24.33
N LYS A 38 -35.27 -26.17 23.85
CA LYS A 38 -36.04 -25.40 22.85
C LYS A 38 -36.59 -24.09 23.40
N GLN A 39 -36.90 -24.03 24.70
CA GLN A 39 -37.56 -22.87 25.31
C GLN A 39 -36.58 -21.83 25.86
N ARG A 40 -35.28 -22.18 26.00
CA ARG A 40 -34.26 -21.28 26.54
C ARG A 40 -33.84 -20.17 25.55
N TRP A 41 -34.19 -20.29 24.26
CA TRP A 41 -33.63 -19.43 23.19
C TRP A 41 -34.62 -19.08 22.06
N ALA A 42 -35.92 -19.26 22.27
CA ALA A 42 -36.94 -19.01 21.24
C ALA A 42 -37.26 -17.51 21.04
N ASP A 43 -36.86 -16.64 21.97
CA ASP A 43 -37.12 -15.20 21.88
C ASP A 43 -35.90 -14.48 21.28
N PRO A 44 -36.06 -13.71 20.18
CA PRO A 44 -35.01 -12.81 19.73
C PRO A 44 -34.81 -11.70 20.79
N PRO A 45 -33.57 -11.31 21.11
CA PRO A 45 -33.34 -10.19 22.01
C PRO A 45 -33.91 -8.89 21.42
N PRO A 46 -34.29 -7.91 22.26
CA PRO A 46 -34.81 -6.62 21.80
C PRO A 46 -33.84 -5.93 20.84
N ALA A 47 -34.39 -5.24 19.84
CA ALA A 47 -33.67 -4.69 18.69
C ALA A 47 -32.66 -3.58 19.04
N ASP A 48 -32.68 -3.05 20.27
CA ASP A 48 -31.81 -1.97 20.72
C ASP A 48 -30.83 -2.47 21.79
N LEU A 49 -29.57 -2.69 21.40
CA LEU A 49 -28.49 -3.00 22.34
C LEU A 49 -27.77 -1.71 22.78
N PRO A 50 -27.54 -1.48 24.09
CA PRO A 50 -26.88 -0.28 24.58
C PRO A 50 -25.38 -0.23 24.19
N PRO A 51 -24.79 0.97 24.01
CA PRO A 51 -23.39 1.18 23.58
C PRO A 51 -22.30 0.56 24.49
N GLU A 52 -22.69 0.17 25.70
CA GLU A 52 -21.82 -0.35 26.77
C GLU A 52 -21.23 -1.74 26.48
N LEU A 53 -21.74 -2.43 25.44
CA LEU A 53 -21.26 -3.74 24.97
C LEU A 53 -19.90 -3.73 24.26
N ASN A 54 -19.24 -2.58 24.12
CA ASN A 54 -17.88 -2.48 23.57
C ASN A 54 -16.77 -2.57 24.64
N ASN A 55 -17.12 -2.69 25.93
CA ASN A 55 -16.14 -2.82 27.00
C ASN A 55 -15.77 -4.29 27.26
N GLU A 56 -14.51 -4.66 27.02
CA GLU A 56 -13.94 -6.00 27.22
C GLU A 56 -14.16 -6.54 28.65
N LYS A 57 -14.14 -5.65 29.66
CA LYS A 57 -14.42 -6.02 31.06
C LYS A 57 -15.89 -6.39 31.27
N ALA A 58 -16.82 -5.68 30.63
CA ALA A 58 -18.26 -5.94 30.75
C ALA A 58 -18.66 -7.27 30.09
N ARG A 59 -18.03 -7.62 28.95
CA ARG A 59 -18.23 -8.94 28.29
C ARG A 59 -17.72 -10.09 29.17
N THR A 60 -16.50 -9.95 29.68
CA THR A 60 -15.91 -10.92 30.61
C THR A 60 -16.77 -11.08 31.87
N GLN A 61 -17.27 -9.97 32.44
CA GLN A 61 -18.13 -9.98 33.62
C GLN A 61 -19.50 -10.62 33.36
N ARG A 62 -20.11 -10.41 32.19
CA ARG A 62 -21.39 -11.02 31.81
C ARG A 62 -21.28 -12.55 31.70
N LEU A 63 -20.17 -13.06 31.18
CA LEU A 63 -19.92 -14.50 31.13
C LEU A 63 -19.63 -15.10 32.51
N LEU A 64 -18.85 -14.40 33.34
CA LEU A 64 -18.66 -14.79 34.74
C LEU A 64 -20.00 -14.86 35.48
N ASN A 65 -20.90 -13.91 35.22
CA ASN A 65 -22.25 -13.89 35.79
C ASN A 65 -23.17 -14.99 35.23
N LEU A 66 -23.13 -15.27 33.92
CA LEU A 66 -23.90 -16.36 33.29
C LEU A 66 -23.43 -17.76 33.73
N ALA A 67 -22.15 -17.88 34.11
CA ALA A 67 -21.54 -19.11 34.64
C ALA A 67 -21.57 -19.20 36.17
N GLY A 68 -22.08 -18.18 36.89
CA GLY A 68 -22.16 -18.17 38.36
C GLY A 68 -20.85 -17.97 39.12
N ILE A 69 -19.83 -17.35 38.50
CA ILE A 69 -18.47 -17.19 39.04
C ILE A 69 -18.22 -15.74 39.49
N LYS A 70 -17.62 -15.54 40.67
CA LYS A 70 -17.24 -14.20 41.19
C LYS A 70 -15.95 -13.68 40.55
N GLU A 71 -15.90 -12.37 40.31
CA GLU A 71 -14.76 -11.64 39.74
C GLU A 71 -13.48 -11.83 40.59
N GLY A 72 -12.31 -11.98 39.93
CA GLY A 72 -11.00 -12.03 40.60
C GLY A 72 -10.41 -13.43 40.86
N THR A 73 -11.05 -14.52 40.43
CA THR A 73 -10.45 -15.85 40.52
C THR A 73 -9.30 -16.02 39.53
N ARG A 74 -8.14 -16.50 40.04
CA ARG A 74 -6.89 -16.73 39.29
C ARG A 74 -7.08 -17.60 38.02
N MET A 75 -8.15 -18.40 37.97
CA MET A 75 -8.54 -19.23 36.82
C MET A 75 -9.14 -18.44 35.66
N GLY A 76 -9.97 -17.42 35.89
CA GLY A 76 -10.63 -16.65 34.82
C GLY A 76 -9.62 -15.86 33.96
N VAL A 77 -8.62 -15.25 34.60
CA VAL A 77 -7.52 -14.54 33.92
C VAL A 77 -6.62 -15.52 33.17
N ALA A 78 -6.32 -16.70 33.76
CA ALA A 78 -5.52 -17.73 33.11
C ALA A 78 -6.23 -18.37 31.90
N PHE A 79 -7.56 -18.49 31.94
CA PHE A 79 -8.41 -19.00 30.86
C PHE A 79 -8.41 -18.06 29.65
N ALA A 80 -8.70 -16.77 29.85
CA ALA A 80 -8.64 -15.76 28.79
C ALA A 80 -7.23 -15.71 28.15
N HIS A 81 -6.18 -15.70 28.97
CA HIS A 81 -4.80 -15.66 28.50
C HIS A 81 -4.35 -16.94 27.78
N ARG A 82 -4.93 -18.12 28.10
CA ARG A 82 -4.66 -19.39 27.39
C ARG A 82 -5.48 -19.54 26.11
N LEU A 83 -6.76 -19.15 26.10
CA LEU A 83 -7.56 -19.12 24.87
C LEU A 83 -6.99 -18.13 23.84
N GLN A 84 -6.49 -16.98 24.29
CA GLN A 84 -5.83 -15.98 23.45
C GLN A 84 -4.37 -16.36 23.11
N GLY A 85 -3.61 -16.92 24.07
CA GLY A 85 -2.17 -17.17 23.95
C GLY A 85 -1.76 -18.38 23.11
N VAL A 86 -2.64 -19.38 22.89
CA VAL A 86 -2.31 -20.55 22.05
C VAL A 86 -2.22 -20.20 20.55
N GLY A 87 -2.60 -18.97 20.16
CA GLY A 87 -2.56 -18.50 18.76
C GLY A 87 -1.23 -17.92 18.26
N GLY A 88 -0.22 -17.71 19.13
CA GLY A 88 0.87 -16.76 18.86
C GLY A 88 2.18 -17.28 18.25
N GLY A 89 2.46 -18.59 18.23
CA GLY A 89 3.84 -19.02 17.97
C GLY A 89 4.00 -20.42 17.39
N SER A 90 3.85 -20.54 16.06
CA SER A 90 4.64 -21.41 15.18
C SER A 90 3.91 -21.62 13.86
N SER A 91 4.52 -21.20 12.76
CA SER A 91 4.02 -21.41 11.40
C SER A 91 4.26 -22.84 10.89
N ILE A 92 4.00 -23.84 11.74
CA ILE A 92 3.53 -25.13 11.24
C ILE A 92 2.00 -25.00 11.17
N SER A 93 1.56 -24.36 10.08
CA SER A 93 0.16 -24.27 9.66
C SER A 93 -0.36 -25.62 9.17
N GLY A 94 -0.06 -26.69 9.89
CA GLY A 94 -0.58 -28.02 9.62
C GLY A 94 -2.00 -28.09 10.14
N LEU A 95 -2.90 -28.69 9.37
CA LEU A 95 -4.23 -29.09 9.83
C LEU A 95 -4.18 -29.78 11.20
N ASN A 96 -3.12 -30.54 11.49
CA ASN A 96 -2.87 -31.18 12.78
C ASN A 96 -2.64 -30.21 13.95
N ASN A 97 -1.94 -29.08 13.74
CA ASN A 97 -1.77 -28.09 14.80
C ASN A 97 -3.10 -27.39 15.08
N ARG A 98 -3.87 -27.04 14.03
CA ARG A 98 -5.23 -26.51 14.19
C ARG A 98 -6.13 -27.47 14.97
N ARG A 99 -6.08 -28.76 14.63
CA ARG A 99 -6.80 -29.83 15.35
C ARG A 99 -6.36 -29.91 16.81
N ARG A 100 -5.05 -29.94 17.09
CA ARG A 100 -4.52 -29.99 18.46
C ARG A 100 -4.89 -28.76 19.27
N THR A 101 -4.83 -27.58 18.68
CA THR A 101 -5.29 -26.33 19.33
C THR A 101 -6.78 -26.39 19.62
N MET A 102 -7.61 -26.86 18.68
CA MET A 102 -9.05 -26.99 18.90
C MET A 102 -9.39 -28.02 19.99
N GLU A 103 -8.69 -29.15 20.01
CA GLU A 103 -8.79 -30.17 21.05
C GLU A 103 -8.46 -29.59 22.43
N LEU A 104 -7.33 -28.87 22.56
CA LEU A 104 -6.97 -28.20 23.81
C LEU A 104 -7.98 -27.13 24.23
N LYS A 105 -8.53 -26.36 23.27
CA LYS A 105 -9.58 -25.37 23.56
C LYS A 105 -10.85 -26.04 24.10
N TRP A 106 -11.25 -27.17 23.53
CA TRP A 106 -12.38 -27.97 23.99
C TRP A 106 -12.15 -28.50 25.40
N GLU A 107 -11.02 -29.16 25.65
CA GLU A 107 -10.69 -29.73 26.96
C GLU A 107 -10.64 -28.65 28.05
N VAL A 108 -10.01 -27.51 27.76
CA VAL A 108 -9.95 -26.37 28.69
C VAL A 108 -11.34 -25.78 28.92
N TYR A 109 -12.21 -25.78 27.92
CA TYR A 109 -13.58 -25.32 28.05
C TYR A 109 -14.43 -26.24 28.93
N ILE A 110 -14.33 -27.56 28.76
CA ILE A 110 -15.08 -28.52 29.59
C ILE A 110 -14.65 -28.43 31.06
N ILE A 111 -13.34 -28.40 31.34
CA ILE A 111 -12.82 -28.18 32.71
C ILE A 111 -13.39 -26.91 33.35
N TRP A 112 -13.66 -25.89 32.53
CA TRP A 112 -14.15 -24.61 33.01
C TRP A 112 -15.66 -24.60 33.25
N VAL A 113 -16.47 -25.19 32.37
CA VAL A 113 -17.94 -25.19 32.46
C VAL A 113 -18.48 -26.32 33.33
N ASP A 114 -17.82 -27.46 33.32
CA ASP A 114 -18.20 -28.65 34.08
C ASP A 114 -16.94 -29.32 34.68
N PRO A 115 -16.41 -28.76 35.79
CA PRO A 115 -15.17 -29.24 36.41
C PRO A 115 -15.28 -30.64 37.02
N ASP A 116 -16.51 -31.16 37.17
CA ASP A 116 -16.76 -32.50 37.73
C ASP A 116 -16.61 -33.61 36.68
N VAL A 117 -16.56 -33.25 35.38
CA VAL A 117 -16.28 -34.20 34.30
C VAL A 117 -14.78 -34.56 34.32
N ASP A 118 -14.48 -35.85 34.42
CA ASP A 118 -13.10 -36.34 34.35
C ASP A 118 -12.47 -35.98 32.99
N PRO A 119 -11.18 -35.58 32.93
CA PRO A 119 -10.52 -35.26 31.67
C PRO A 119 -10.54 -36.37 30.60
N THR A 120 -10.65 -37.64 31.03
CA THR A 120 -10.79 -38.79 30.13
C THR A 120 -12.18 -38.86 29.48
N ASP A 121 -13.17 -38.23 30.10
CA ASP A 121 -14.58 -38.22 29.71
C ASP A 121 -14.99 -36.98 28.89
N HIS A 122 -14.09 -36.02 28.66
CA HIS A 122 -14.35 -34.82 27.84
C HIS A 122 -14.87 -35.12 26.42
N TRP A 123 -14.62 -36.33 25.90
CA TRP A 123 -15.08 -36.76 24.58
C TRP A 123 -16.20 -37.82 24.65
N LEU A 124 -16.80 -38.06 25.81
CA LEU A 124 -18.02 -38.85 25.91
C LEU A 124 -19.14 -38.19 25.09
N ASN A 125 -19.94 -39.00 24.41
CA ASN A 125 -21.00 -38.51 23.53
C ASN A 125 -22.01 -37.62 24.24
N GLU A 126 -22.35 -37.91 25.50
CA GLU A 126 -23.24 -37.08 26.31
C GLU A 126 -22.64 -35.71 26.62
N VAL A 127 -21.33 -35.64 26.92
CA VAL A 127 -20.59 -34.39 27.14
C VAL A 127 -20.50 -33.58 25.84
N VAL A 128 -20.13 -34.22 24.73
CA VAL A 128 -20.04 -33.56 23.41
C VAL A 128 -21.39 -32.97 23.00
N VAL A 129 -22.48 -33.74 23.10
CA VAL A 129 -23.83 -33.30 22.73
C VAL A 129 -24.34 -32.22 23.67
N GLY A 130 -24.01 -32.31 24.96
CA GLY A 130 -24.44 -31.35 25.98
C GLY A 130 -23.77 -29.98 25.86
N HIS A 131 -22.51 -29.92 25.43
CA HIS A 131 -21.67 -28.72 25.57
C HIS A 131 -21.16 -28.07 24.27
N TRP A 132 -21.35 -28.69 23.10
CA TRP A 132 -20.75 -28.16 21.86
C TRP A 132 -21.26 -26.77 21.48
N GLU A 133 -22.53 -26.48 21.71
CA GLU A 133 -23.15 -25.21 21.29
C GLU A 133 -22.60 -24.05 22.13
N ASP A 134 -22.57 -24.22 23.45
CA ASP A 134 -22.04 -23.24 24.39
C ASP A 134 -20.52 -23.06 24.20
N PHE A 135 -19.79 -24.12 23.81
CA PHE A 135 -18.38 -24.03 23.44
C PHE A 135 -18.14 -23.10 22.25
N PHE A 136 -18.93 -23.22 21.18
CA PHE A 136 -18.81 -22.34 20.03
C PHE A 136 -19.26 -20.92 20.35
N TYR A 137 -20.32 -20.74 21.14
CA TYR A 137 -20.73 -19.43 21.63
C TYR A 137 -19.57 -18.74 22.36
N ALA A 138 -18.95 -19.43 23.33
CA ALA A 138 -17.81 -18.91 24.08
C ALA A 138 -16.61 -18.62 23.18
N MET A 139 -16.31 -19.48 22.21
CA MET A 139 -15.21 -19.22 21.27
C MET A 139 -15.42 -17.98 20.41
N VAL A 140 -16.65 -17.73 19.93
CA VAL A 140 -16.98 -16.56 19.13
C VAL A 140 -16.94 -15.29 19.98
N ASP A 141 -17.51 -15.33 21.18
CA ASP A 141 -17.58 -14.18 22.08
C ASP A 141 -16.20 -13.76 22.64
N LEU A 142 -15.35 -14.74 22.95
CA LEU A 142 -14.05 -14.49 23.60
C LEU A 142 -12.88 -14.28 22.63
N THR A 143 -13.02 -14.66 21.35
CA THR A 143 -11.91 -14.54 20.40
C THR A 143 -11.95 -13.19 19.70
N PRO A 144 -11.00 -12.28 19.95
CA PRO A 144 -10.95 -11.02 19.23
C PRO A 144 -10.65 -11.23 17.75
N GLY A 145 -11.09 -10.27 16.91
CA GLY A 145 -10.70 -10.20 15.51
C GLY A 145 -9.18 -10.09 15.35
N ARG A 146 -8.60 -10.74 14.32
CA ARG A 146 -7.13 -10.85 14.15
C ARG A 146 -6.46 -9.70 13.37
N SER A 147 -7.17 -8.71 12.81
CA SER A 147 -6.53 -7.74 11.90
C SER A 147 -7.30 -6.44 11.66
N GLY A 148 -6.64 -5.28 11.85
CA GLY A 148 -7.03 -3.97 11.28
C GLY A 148 -7.49 -2.91 12.30
N GLU A 149 -7.66 -1.67 11.83
CA GLU A 149 -8.38 -0.59 12.53
C GLU A 149 -9.80 -1.03 12.96
N ASP A 150 -10.38 -1.99 12.22
CA ASP A 150 -11.67 -2.65 12.52
C ASP A 150 -11.56 -3.92 13.37
N GLY A 151 -10.46 -4.18 14.08
CA GLY A 151 -10.16 -5.43 14.82
C GLY A 151 -11.17 -5.90 15.88
N LYS A 152 -12.37 -5.33 15.90
CA LYS A 152 -13.50 -5.59 16.77
C LYS A 152 -14.25 -6.89 16.46
N THR A 153 -14.33 -7.33 15.20
CA THR A 153 -15.18 -8.48 14.82
C THR A 153 -14.40 -9.68 14.29
N LEU A 154 -14.80 -10.88 14.74
CA LEU A 154 -14.29 -12.15 14.23
C LEU A 154 -14.85 -12.40 12.82
N ARG A 155 -14.10 -13.07 11.95
CA ARG A 155 -14.58 -13.42 10.60
C ARG A 155 -15.45 -14.67 10.63
N SER A 156 -16.57 -14.64 9.92
CA SER A 156 -17.47 -15.79 9.70
C SER A 156 -16.73 -17.03 9.18
N ALA A 157 -15.81 -16.84 8.21
CA ALA A 157 -14.97 -17.91 7.67
C ALA A 157 -14.13 -18.63 8.73
N THR A 158 -13.69 -17.92 9.78
CA THR A 158 -12.91 -18.52 10.88
C THR A 158 -13.77 -19.47 11.70
N VAL A 159 -15.02 -19.06 12.01
CA VAL A 159 -15.98 -19.91 12.74
C VAL A 159 -16.36 -21.14 11.92
N TYR A 160 -16.54 -20.96 10.61
CA TYR A 160 -16.73 -22.08 9.70
C TYR A 160 -15.54 -23.06 9.72
N GLU A 161 -14.29 -22.59 9.62
CA GLU A 161 -13.12 -23.46 9.75
C GLU A 161 -13.05 -24.19 11.10
N TRP A 162 -13.42 -23.52 12.19
CA TRP A 162 -13.50 -24.13 13.51
C TRP A 162 -14.52 -25.27 13.54
N SER A 163 -15.70 -25.06 12.95
CA SER A 163 -16.75 -26.09 12.85
C SER A 163 -16.26 -27.35 12.12
N GLN A 164 -15.51 -27.18 11.02
CA GLN A 164 -14.95 -28.31 10.27
C GLN A 164 -13.89 -29.04 11.09
N THR A 165 -13.01 -28.28 11.76
CA THR A 165 -11.94 -28.84 12.60
C THR A 165 -12.52 -29.61 13.79
N TRP A 166 -13.52 -29.04 14.45
CA TRP A 166 -14.20 -29.66 15.59
C TRP A 166 -15.02 -30.90 15.17
N SER A 167 -15.75 -30.84 14.06
CA SER A 167 -16.45 -32.01 13.51
C SER A 167 -15.50 -33.18 13.25
N TRP A 168 -14.31 -32.89 12.72
CA TRP A 168 -13.28 -33.92 12.54
C TRP A 168 -12.82 -34.51 13.89
N LEU A 169 -12.65 -33.68 14.93
CA LEU A 169 -12.27 -34.17 16.26
C LEU A 169 -13.37 -35.07 16.86
N VAL A 170 -14.64 -34.67 16.77
CA VAL A 170 -15.77 -35.50 17.20
C VAL A 170 -15.75 -36.86 16.50
N LEU A 171 -15.55 -36.87 15.18
CA LEU A 171 -15.46 -38.12 14.42
C LEU A 171 -14.34 -39.04 14.93
N GLN A 172 -13.20 -38.49 15.34
CA GLN A 172 -12.02 -39.26 15.74
C GLN A 172 -12.00 -39.68 17.21
N LYS A 173 -12.53 -38.82 18.08
CA LYS A 173 -12.33 -38.86 19.54
C LYS A 173 -13.59 -39.20 20.31
N CYS A 174 -14.78 -38.96 19.76
CA CYS A 174 -16.01 -39.14 20.51
C CYS A 174 -16.33 -40.62 20.75
N VAL A 175 -16.52 -40.97 22.02
CA VAL A 175 -16.79 -42.33 22.51
C VAL A 175 -18.06 -42.38 23.35
N ASN A 176 -18.68 -43.55 23.49
CA ASN A 176 -19.73 -43.78 24.49
C ASN A 176 -19.12 -44.28 25.82
N ARG A 177 -19.94 -44.55 26.83
CA ARG A 177 -19.48 -45.05 28.14
C ARG A 177 -18.79 -46.41 28.06
N GLU A 178 -19.12 -47.20 27.04
CA GLU A 178 -18.46 -48.47 26.75
C GLU A 178 -17.11 -48.30 26.01
N GLY A 179 -16.69 -47.06 25.73
CA GLY A 179 -15.45 -46.73 25.02
C GLY A 179 -15.50 -46.95 23.50
N ALA A 180 -16.65 -47.30 22.94
CA ALA A 180 -16.84 -47.46 21.50
C ALA A 180 -16.88 -46.10 20.79
N LYS A 181 -16.23 -45.99 19.63
CA LYS A 181 -16.22 -44.76 18.83
C LYS A 181 -17.59 -44.50 18.22
N VAL A 182 -18.24 -43.42 18.63
CA VAL A 182 -19.61 -43.06 18.20
C VAL A 182 -19.68 -41.70 17.49
N GLY A 183 -18.54 -41.08 17.15
CA GLY A 183 -18.50 -39.77 16.52
C GLY A 183 -19.35 -39.63 15.24
N GLN A 184 -19.39 -40.65 14.37
CA GLN A 184 -20.26 -40.63 13.19
C GLN A 184 -21.76 -40.65 13.57
N HIS A 185 -22.12 -41.45 14.58
CA HIS A 185 -23.49 -41.49 15.08
C HIS A 185 -23.90 -40.13 15.68
N VAL A 186 -23.05 -39.51 16.49
CA VAL A 186 -23.28 -38.18 17.06
C VAL A 186 -23.46 -37.11 15.96
N LEU A 187 -22.56 -37.08 14.97
CA LEU A 187 -22.62 -36.08 13.90
C LEU A 187 -23.86 -36.24 13.00
N TYR A 188 -24.20 -37.47 12.58
CA TYR A 188 -25.25 -37.72 11.59
C TYR A 188 -26.60 -38.13 12.19
N LYS A 189 -26.63 -39.11 13.10
CA LYS A 189 -27.88 -39.66 13.64
C LYS A 189 -28.47 -38.76 14.73
N GLN A 190 -27.64 -38.15 15.55
CA GLN A 190 -28.09 -37.17 16.54
C GLN A 190 -28.15 -35.74 15.96
N GLY A 191 -27.76 -35.57 14.70
CA GLY A 191 -27.96 -34.33 13.94
C GLY A 191 -27.02 -33.18 14.32
N VAL A 192 -25.98 -33.41 15.13
CA VAL A 192 -25.05 -32.37 15.59
C VAL A 192 -24.37 -31.65 14.42
N TYR A 193 -24.03 -32.35 13.34
CA TYR A 193 -23.40 -31.70 12.17
C TYR A 193 -24.34 -30.70 11.47
N ARG A 194 -25.63 -31.03 11.35
CA ARG A 194 -26.63 -30.13 10.78
C ARG A 194 -26.86 -28.93 11.70
N GLN A 195 -27.04 -29.18 12.99
CA GLN A 195 -27.20 -28.12 13.99
C GLN A 195 -25.99 -27.19 14.02
N LEU A 196 -24.77 -27.73 13.93
CA LEU A 196 -23.54 -26.95 13.90
C LEU A 196 -23.48 -26.05 12.66
N LYS A 197 -23.88 -26.53 11.48
CA LYS A 197 -23.97 -25.68 10.28
C LYS A 197 -24.97 -24.54 10.45
N ASP A 198 -26.17 -24.86 10.94
CA ASP A 198 -27.23 -23.88 11.17
C ASP A 198 -26.78 -22.83 12.22
N ARG A 199 -26.08 -23.28 13.27
CA ARG A 199 -25.52 -22.41 14.32
C ARG A 199 -24.35 -21.55 13.84
N VAL A 200 -23.48 -22.03 12.95
CA VAL A 200 -22.41 -21.19 12.37
C VAL A 200 -23.00 -19.99 11.60
N LEU A 201 -24.09 -20.21 10.87
CA LEU A 201 -24.83 -19.13 10.22
C LEU A 201 -25.44 -18.18 11.28
N TRP A 202 -26.11 -18.74 12.29
CA TRP A 202 -26.66 -17.96 13.40
C TRP A 202 -25.60 -17.11 14.11
N PHE A 203 -24.44 -17.68 14.46
CA PHE A 203 -23.32 -16.94 15.06
C PHE A 203 -22.86 -15.79 14.17
N SER A 204 -22.79 -16.02 12.85
CA SER A 204 -22.41 -15.00 11.89
C SER A 204 -23.35 -13.80 11.90
N HIS A 205 -24.66 -14.04 12.00
CA HIS A 205 -25.66 -12.98 12.09
C HIS A 205 -25.72 -12.33 13.48
N HIS A 206 -25.75 -13.14 14.54
CA HIS A 206 -25.93 -12.70 15.92
C HIS A 206 -24.78 -11.85 16.42
N PHE A 207 -23.54 -12.28 16.17
CA PHE A 207 -22.33 -11.55 16.58
C PHE A 207 -21.87 -10.53 15.52
N GLN A 208 -22.67 -10.30 14.47
CA GLN A 208 -22.33 -9.41 13.36
C GLN A 208 -20.90 -9.67 12.84
N LEU A 209 -20.59 -10.95 12.63
CA LEU A 209 -19.25 -11.34 12.19
C LEU A 209 -18.97 -10.74 10.81
N ASP A 210 -17.71 -10.44 10.54
CA ASP A 210 -17.31 -10.01 9.21
C ASP A 210 -17.54 -11.15 8.21
N ARG A 211 -18.50 -10.92 7.31
CA ARG A 211 -18.92 -11.83 6.24
C ARG A 211 -18.19 -11.54 4.93
N HIS A 212 -17.52 -10.40 4.84
CA HIS A 212 -16.91 -9.96 3.61
C HIS A 212 -15.49 -10.50 3.53
N ILE A 213 -15.11 -10.97 2.34
CA ILE A 213 -13.71 -11.28 2.08
C ILE A 213 -13.00 -9.93 2.06
N LYS A 214 -12.06 -9.73 2.99
CA LYS A 214 -11.21 -8.53 2.96
C LYS A 214 -10.70 -8.32 1.54
N PRO A 215 -10.85 -7.11 0.97
CA PRO A 215 -10.30 -6.77 -0.33
C PRO A 215 -8.88 -7.31 -0.46
N GLN A 216 -8.69 -8.13 -1.47
CA GLN A 216 -7.40 -8.74 -1.72
C GLN A 216 -6.61 -7.76 -2.57
N SER A 217 -5.49 -7.25 -2.06
CA SER A 217 -4.58 -6.48 -2.90
C SER A 217 -3.92 -7.38 -3.95
N PHE A 218 -3.80 -6.84 -5.16
CA PHE A 218 -3.04 -7.36 -6.28
C PHE A 218 -1.95 -6.34 -6.57
N VAL A 219 -0.70 -6.79 -6.71
CA VAL A 219 0.45 -5.90 -6.89
C VAL A 219 1.14 -6.27 -8.19
N GLY A 220 0.79 -5.54 -9.25
CA GLY A 220 1.38 -5.64 -10.58
C GLY A 220 2.78 -5.07 -10.70
N ARG A 221 3.25 -5.03 -11.95
CA ARG A 221 4.61 -4.63 -12.30
C ARG A 221 4.87 -3.15 -12.04
N ALA A 222 3.88 -2.28 -12.26
CA ALA A 222 4.05 -0.84 -12.09
C ALA A 222 4.37 -0.45 -10.64
N PRO A 223 3.61 -0.89 -9.61
CA PRO A 223 4.00 -0.69 -8.21
C PRO A 223 5.40 -1.24 -7.88
N LEU A 224 5.74 -2.43 -8.39
CA LEU A 224 7.05 -3.04 -8.12
C LEU A 224 8.19 -2.23 -8.74
N LEU A 225 8.02 -1.70 -9.95
CA LEU A 225 9.00 -0.84 -10.61
C LEU A 225 9.21 0.45 -9.80
N LEU A 226 8.14 1.06 -9.28
CA LEU A 226 8.23 2.23 -8.42
C LEU A 226 9.00 1.94 -7.13
N MET A 227 8.69 0.81 -6.47
CA MET A 227 9.42 0.34 -5.29
C MET A 227 10.90 0.11 -5.58
N MET A 228 11.23 -0.50 -6.72
CA MET A 228 12.61 -0.70 -7.13
C MET A 228 13.31 0.64 -7.37
N ARG A 229 12.74 1.54 -8.17
CA ARG A 229 13.32 2.87 -8.44
C ARG A 229 13.56 3.67 -7.16
N ALA A 230 12.58 3.71 -6.26
CA ALA A 230 12.70 4.37 -4.97
C ALA A 230 13.84 3.76 -4.12
N GLY A 231 13.91 2.43 -4.07
CA GLY A 231 14.98 1.74 -3.35
C GLY A 231 16.37 1.94 -3.98
N TYR A 232 16.47 1.99 -5.31
CA TYR A 232 17.73 2.28 -5.99
C TYR A 232 18.22 3.69 -5.68
N LYS A 233 17.31 4.67 -5.65
CA LYS A 233 17.62 6.05 -5.26
C LYS A 233 18.09 6.14 -3.80
N LYS A 234 17.39 5.48 -2.87
CA LYS A 234 17.78 5.49 -1.44
C LYS A 234 19.15 4.87 -1.18
N THR A 235 19.51 3.82 -1.91
CA THR A 235 20.78 3.11 -1.73
C THR A 235 21.98 3.77 -2.42
N GLU A 236 21.83 4.99 -2.92
CA GLU A 236 22.98 5.86 -3.21
C GLU A 236 23.62 6.36 -1.90
N VAL A 237 22.84 6.46 -0.83
CA VAL A 237 23.28 6.88 0.50
C VAL A 237 23.44 5.68 1.45
N TYR A 238 22.49 4.73 1.41
CA TYR A 238 22.51 3.50 2.22
C TYR A 238 23.15 2.33 1.46
N SER A 239 23.46 1.22 2.13
CA SER A 239 24.08 0.07 1.47
C SER A 239 23.20 -0.52 0.37
N ARG A 240 23.82 -0.72 -0.80
CA ARG A 240 23.23 -1.31 -2.00
C ARG A 240 22.97 -2.80 -1.86
N VAL A 241 23.84 -3.52 -1.13
CA VAL A 241 23.81 -4.99 -1.07
C VAL A 241 22.53 -5.54 -0.42
N PRO A 242 22.05 -5.02 0.74
CA PRO A 242 20.78 -5.46 1.31
C PRO A 242 19.59 -5.20 0.39
N PHE A 243 19.61 -4.12 -0.39
CA PHE A 243 18.53 -3.80 -1.31
C PHE A 243 18.57 -4.66 -2.57
N GLN A 244 19.75 -4.95 -3.12
CA GLN A 244 19.89 -5.91 -4.22
C GLN A 244 19.35 -7.30 -3.82
N GLN A 245 19.59 -7.74 -2.58
CA GLN A 245 18.96 -8.95 -2.03
C GLN A 245 17.43 -8.88 -2.08
N SER A 246 16.85 -7.71 -1.81
CA SER A 246 15.40 -7.50 -1.90
C SER A 246 14.89 -7.57 -3.32
N CYS A 247 15.60 -7.02 -4.31
CA CYS A 247 15.26 -7.18 -5.72
C CYS A 247 15.24 -8.67 -6.11
N VAL A 248 16.26 -9.44 -5.72
CA VAL A 248 16.31 -10.90 -5.96
C VAL A 248 15.11 -11.62 -5.33
N ALA A 249 14.76 -11.29 -4.07
CA ALA A 249 13.59 -11.87 -3.41
C ALA A 249 12.28 -11.44 -4.09
N LEU A 250 12.19 -10.18 -4.53
CA LEU A 250 11.01 -9.59 -5.15
C LEU A 250 10.74 -10.26 -6.49
N SER A 251 11.79 -10.44 -7.31
CA SER A 251 11.72 -11.16 -8.58
C SER A 251 11.27 -12.60 -8.41
N LEU A 252 11.76 -13.34 -7.40
CA LEU A 252 11.25 -14.71 -7.14
C LEU A 252 9.77 -14.72 -6.72
N VAL A 253 9.34 -13.74 -5.92
CA VAL A 253 7.94 -13.65 -5.50
C VAL A 253 7.04 -13.25 -6.67
N CYS A 254 7.53 -12.38 -7.56
CA CYS A 254 6.83 -11.95 -8.77
C CYS A 254 6.78 -13.06 -9.82
N GLN A 255 7.90 -13.70 -10.14
CA GLN A 255 7.98 -14.61 -11.30
C GLN A 255 7.47 -16.01 -11.00
N ILE A 256 7.77 -16.56 -9.82
CA ILE A 256 7.40 -17.96 -9.48
C ILE A 256 6.40 -18.02 -8.32
N ALA A 257 5.80 -16.89 -7.96
CA ALA A 257 4.92 -16.78 -6.81
C ALA A 257 5.53 -17.43 -5.55
N ALA A 258 6.84 -17.24 -5.29
CA ALA A 258 7.48 -17.86 -4.14
C ALA A 258 6.89 -17.35 -2.82
N ARG A 259 6.64 -18.23 -1.84
CA ARG A 259 6.30 -17.78 -0.48
C ARG A 259 7.55 -17.25 0.21
N MET A 260 7.42 -16.16 0.97
CA MET A 260 8.54 -15.67 1.80
C MET A 260 9.07 -16.70 2.77
N GLY A 261 8.19 -17.57 3.29
CA GLY A 261 8.56 -18.67 4.17
C GLY A 261 9.34 -19.80 3.51
N SER A 262 9.40 -19.82 2.18
CA SER A 262 10.25 -20.73 1.39
C SER A 262 11.63 -20.12 1.12
N LEU A 263 11.69 -18.80 0.95
CA LEU A 263 12.93 -18.07 0.70
C LEU A 263 13.74 -17.87 1.99
N GLY A 264 13.08 -17.46 3.08
CA GLY A 264 13.67 -17.29 4.41
C GLY A 264 13.00 -18.19 5.46
N PHE A 265 13.62 -18.34 6.62
CA PHE A 265 13.06 -19.21 7.67
C PHE A 265 11.82 -18.58 8.31
N SER A 266 10.80 -19.40 8.57
CA SER A 266 9.52 -18.94 9.16
C SER A 266 9.42 -19.14 10.67
N THR A 267 10.22 -20.04 11.24
CA THR A 267 10.26 -20.35 12.68
C THR A 267 11.70 -20.61 13.13
N PRO A 268 12.02 -20.50 14.44
CA PRO A 268 13.31 -20.92 14.97
C PRO A 268 13.64 -22.39 14.68
N ALA A 269 12.63 -23.27 14.68
CA ALA A 269 12.80 -24.68 14.32
C ALA A 269 13.21 -24.86 12.85
N HIS A 270 12.64 -24.06 11.92
CA HIS A 270 13.07 -24.06 10.52
C HIS A 270 14.51 -23.56 10.38
N LEU A 271 14.90 -22.52 11.13
CA LEU A 271 16.28 -22.03 11.15
C LEU A 271 17.26 -23.11 11.62
N ALA A 272 16.95 -23.79 12.73
CA ALA A 272 17.78 -24.87 13.28
C ALA A 272 17.94 -26.04 12.29
N LYS A 273 16.90 -26.33 11.50
CA LYS A 273 16.92 -27.36 10.44
C LYS A 273 17.44 -26.85 9.09
N GLN A 274 17.88 -25.60 9.02
CA GLN A 274 18.31 -24.93 7.79
C GLN A 274 17.28 -24.97 6.65
N MET A 275 15.99 -24.85 6.97
CA MET A 275 14.86 -24.83 6.04
C MET A 275 14.65 -23.41 5.48
N TYR A 276 15.49 -23.03 4.53
CA TYR A 276 15.47 -21.77 3.77
C TYR A 276 16.29 -21.94 2.48
N ALA A 277 16.15 -21.02 1.53
CA ALA A 277 16.91 -21.07 0.28
C ALA A 277 18.42 -20.82 0.52
N LYS A 278 19.26 -21.63 -0.12
CA LYS A 278 20.73 -21.59 -0.03
C LYS A 278 21.36 -21.24 -1.38
N LEU A 279 22.64 -20.89 -1.37
CA LEU A 279 23.37 -20.60 -2.60
C LEU A 279 23.51 -21.83 -3.52
N GLU A 280 23.53 -23.05 -2.97
CA GLU A 280 23.50 -24.29 -3.76
C GLU A 280 22.16 -24.54 -4.49
N ASP A 281 21.11 -23.80 -4.15
CA ASP A 281 19.79 -23.98 -4.77
C ASP A 281 19.68 -23.26 -6.12
N VAL A 282 20.64 -22.41 -6.48
CA VAL A 282 20.70 -21.70 -7.76
C VAL A 282 21.78 -22.29 -8.68
N LYS A 283 21.44 -22.46 -9.96
CA LYS A 283 22.40 -22.75 -11.04
C LYS A 283 22.29 -21.66 -12.10
N ILE A 284 23.40 -20.99 -12.40
CA ILE A 284 23.44 -19.83 -13.31
C ILE A 284 24.13 -20.26 -14.60
N ILE A 285 23.36 -20.31 -15.68
CA ILE A 285 23.82 -20.73 -17.01
C ILE A 285 23.88 -19.49 -17.89
N ARG A 286 25.05 -19.22 -18.47
CA ARG A 286 25.20 -18.18 -19.47
C ARG A 286 24.61 -18.65 -20.78
N VAL A 287 23.60 -17.94 -21.27
CA VAL A 287 22.95 -18.23 -22.57
C VAL A 287 23.63 -17.46 -23.69
N SER A 288 24.02 -16.22 -23.43
CA SER A 288 24.80 -15.38 -24.35
C SER A 288 25.61 -14.33 -23.58
N TYR A 289 26.32 -13.45 -24.30
CA TYR A 289 26.98 -12.29 -23.68
C TYR A 289 25.96 -11.45 -22.89
N CYS A 290 26.26 -11.18 -21.62
CA CYS A 290 25.38 -10.49 -20.65
C CYS A 290 23.97 -11.07 -20.49
N ARG A 291 23.73 -12.36 -20.75
CA ARG A 291 22.41 -13.00 -20.50
C ARG A 291 22.56 -14.30 -19.72
N TRP A 292 21.82 -14.39 -18.62
CA TRP A 292 21.92 -15.51 -17.69
C TRP A 292 20.54 -16.12 -17.44
N LYS A 293 20.44 -17.40 -17.75
CA LYS A 293 19.33 -18.24 -17.33
C LYS A 293 19.64 -18.80 -15.94
N VAL A 294 18.65 -18.78 -15.06
CA VAL A 294 18.80 -19.35 -13.71
C VAL A 294 17.85 -20.52 -13.52
N ILE A 295 18.40 -21.65 -13.10
CA ILE A 295 17.61 -22.77 -12.59
C ILE A 295 17.57 -22.65 -11.08
N PHE A 296 16.37 -22.46 -10.52
CA PHE A 296 16.16 -22.31 -9.08
C PHE A 296 15.43 -23.54 -8.51
N ASN A 297 16.05 -24.19 -7.53
CA ASN A 297 15.53 -25.38 -6.86
C ASN A 297 14.87 -25.00 -5.53
N LEU A 298 13.54 -24.90 -5.51
CA LEU A 298 12.81 -24.58 -4.29
C LEU A 298 12.57 -25.83 -3.44
N LYS A 299 13.52 -26.15 -2.56
CA LYS A 299 13.47 -27.35 -1.70
C LYS A 299 12.45 -27.26 -0.57
N TYR A 300 12.29 -26.09 0.04
CA TYR A 300 11.46 -25.93 1.25
C TYR A 300 10.22 -25.10 0.96
N ARG A 301 9.05 -25.66 1.28
CA ARG A 301 7.76 -25.00 1.02
C ARG A 301 6.71 -25.31 2.07
N LYS A 302 5.84 -24.33 2.30
CA LYS A 302 4.72 -24.44 3.23
C LYS A 302 3.91 -25.71 2.96
N GLY A 303 3.71 -26.53 3.99
CA GLY A 303 3.01 -27.82 3.90
C GLY A 303 3.92 -29.02 3.62
N HIS A 304 5.10 -28.82 3.02
CA HIS A 304 5.99 -29.90 2.57
C HIS A 304 7.43 -29.76 3.10
N ASN A 305 7.65 -28.95 4.13
CA ASN A 305 8.99 -28.73 4.72
C ASN A 305 9.67 -30.01 5.24
N TRP A 306 8.91 -31.08 5.49
CA TRP A 306 9.38 -32.33 6.10
C TRP A 306 9.82 -33.37 5.10
N VAL A 307 9.42 -33.19 3.83
CA VAL A 307 9.75 -34.14 2.77
C VAL A 307 11.07 -33.67 2.17
N ALA A 308 12.16 -34.01 2.85
CA ALA A 308 13.51 -33.74 2.37
C ALA A 308 13.89 -34.63 1.17
N ASP A 309 12.99 -35.50 0.72
CA ASP A 309 13.21 -36.36 -0.43
C ASP A 309 13.29 -35.53 -1.71
N ALA A 310 14.27 -35.88 -2.55
CA ALA A 310 14.55 -35.22 -3.83
C ALA A 310 13.33 -35.14 -4.77
N GLY A 311 12.29 -35.96 -4.53
CA GLY A 311 11.07 -36.02 -5.33
C GLY A 311 10.13 -34.81 -5.22
N HIS A 312 10.27 -33.96 -4.20
CA HIS A 312 9.39 -32.79 -3.99
C HIS A 312 10.08 -31.45 -4.23
N ILE A 313 11.25 -31.45 -4.87
CA ILE A 313 11.95 -30.22 -5.23
C ILE A 313 11.28 -29.62 -6.46
N THR A 314 10.61 -28.48 -6.29
CA THR A 314 10.07 -27.70 -7.40
C THR A 314 11.21 -26.95 -8.09
N ARG A 315 11.39 -27.15 -9.40
CA ARG A 315 12.48 -26.54 -10.17
C ARG A 315 11.92 -25.51 -11.14
N TYR A 316 12.41 -24.29 -11.09
CA TYR A 316 12.00 -23.22 -11.99
C TYR A 316 13.13 -22.84 -12.92
N THR A 317 12.80 -22.60 -14.18
CA THR A 317 13.71 -22.00 -15.16
C THR A 317 13.34 -20.54 -15.32
N LEU A 318 14.25 -19.64 -14.94
CA LEU A 318 14.09 -18.20 -15.06
C LEU A 318 14.96 -17.74 -16.22
N GLU A 319 14.32 -17.56 -17.37
CA GLU A 319 14.98 -17.11 -18.60
C GLU A 319 15.34 -15.63 -18.50
N PRO A 320 16.40 -15.17 -19.20
CA PRO A 320 16.69 -13.75 -19.31
C PRO A 320 15.59 -13.04 -20.11
N VAL A 321 15.24 -11.82 -19.72
CA VAL A 321 14.19 -11.05 -20.42
C VAL A 321 14.64 -10.70 -21.84
N THR A 322 13.69 -10.51 -22.76
CA THR A 322 14.03 -10.18 -24.16
C THR A 322 13.87 -8.69 -24.46
N LYS A 323 12.99 -8.00 -23.74
CA LYS A 323 12.75 -6.56 -23.91
C LYS A 323 13.52 -5.72 -22.89
N ILE A 324 14.12 -4.61 -23.32
CA ILE A 324 14.95 -3.74 -22.47
C ILE A 324 14.19 -3.13 -21.28
N HIS A 325 12.92 -2.78 -21.47
CA HIS A 325 12.10 -2.21 -20.38
C HIS A 325 11.81 -3.24 -19.26
N ASN A 326 11.98 -4.54 -19.55
CA ASN A 326 11.84 -5.63 -18.58
C ASN A 326 13.13 -5.87 -17.77
N LEU A 327 14.22 -5.15 -18.05
CA LEU A 327 15.51 -5.36 -17.39
C LEU A 327 15.46 -5.17 -15.87
N TRP A 328 14.53 -4.35 -15.38
CA TRP A 328 14.24 -4.18 -13.94
C TRP A 328 13.74 -5.45 -13.25
N PHE A 329 13.25 -6.42 -14.02
CA PHE A 329 12.73 -7.67 -13.51
C PHE A 329 13.58 -8.88 -13.93
N ASP A 330 14.70 -8.65 -14.62
CA ASP A 330 15.59 -9.75 -15.02
C ASP A 330 16.27 -10.38 -13.80
N PHE A 331 15.77 -11.56 -13.42
CA PHE A 331 16.25 -12.26 -12.23
C PHE A 331 17.73 -12.65 -12.33
N GLY A 332 18.18 -13.07 -13.52
CA GLY A 332 19.56 -13.45 -13.75
C GLY A 332 20.52 -12.29 -13.49
N VAL A 333 20.21 -11.12 -14.05
CA VAL A 333 20.95 -9.88 -13.85
C VAL A 333 20.99 -9.48 -12.37
N HIS A 334 19.84 -9.49 -11.69
CA HIS A 334 19.79 -9.13 -10.27
C HIS A 334 20.55 -10.12 -9.38
N LEU A 335 20.44 -11.42 -9.65
CA LEU A 335 21.12 -12.47 -8.89
C LEU A 335 22.63 -12.43 -9.10
N VAL A 336 23.11 -12.35 -10.34
CA VAL A 336 24.55 -12.29 -10.64
C VAL A 336 25.18 -11.06 -9.98
N SER A 337 24.53 -9.90 -10.09
CA SER A 337 24.94 -8.66 -9.41
C SER A 337 25.02 -8.85 -7.88
N PHE A 338 23.98 -9.43 -7.26
CA PHE A 338 23.97 -9.71 -5.82
C PHE A 338 25.10 -10.65 -5.38
N LEU A 339 25.34 -11.73 -6.13
CA LEU A 339 26.38 -12.70 -5.81
C LEU A 339 27.78 -12.15 -6.03
N HIS A 340 27.96 -11.25 -7.00
CA HIS A 340 29.19 -10.50 -7.20
C HIS A 340 29.49 -9.61 -5.99
N MET A 341 28.52 -8.81 -5.54
CA MET A 341 28.66 -7.99 -4.33
C MET A 341 28.98 -8.82 -3.08
N ARG A 342 28.48 -10.07 -3.00
CA ARG A 342 28.81 -11.04 -1.93
C ARG A 342 30.14 -11.76 -2.13
N LYS A 343 30.85 -11.53 -3.25
CA LYS A 343 32.07 -12.24 -3.64
C LYS A 343 31.87 -13.76 -3.69
N ALA A 344 30.68 -14.21 -4.07
CA ALA A 344 30.26 -15.61 -4.04
C ALA A 344 30.52 -16.38 -5.34
N ILE A 345 30.80 -15.67 -6.44
CA ILE A 345 31.08 -16.28 -7.75
C ILE A 345 32.55 -16.72 -7.81
N GLN A 346 32.80 -17.95 -8.25
CA GLN A 346 34.14 -18.51 -8.37
C GLN A 346 34.87 -17.91 -9.58
N GLY A 347 36.07 -17.36 -9.35
CA GLY A 347 36.94 -16.87 -10.42
C GLY A 347 36.52 -15.52 -11.04
N CYS A 348 35.56 -14.82 -10.46
CA CYS A 348 35.17 -13.47 -10.88
C CYS A 348 35.33 -12.49 -9.70
N GLU A 349 36.38 -11.66 -9.73
CA GLU A 349 36.67 -10.65 -8.72
C GLU A 349 36.09 -9.28 -9.07
N THR A 350 35.94 -8.99 -10.36
CA THR A 350 35.40 -7.75 -10.91
C THR A 350 34.16 -8.01 -11.76
N LEU A 351 33.37 -6.96 -12.05
CA LEU A 351 32.29 -7.05 -13.03
C LEU A 351 32.80 -7.39 -14.43
N GLN A 352 33.99 -6.91 -14.79
CA GLN A 352 34.60 -7.20 -16.08
C GLN A 352 34.86 -8.70 -16.23
N ASP A 353 35.32 -9.37 -15.16
CA ASP A 353 35.50 -10.83 -15.16
C ASP A 353 34.17 -11.56 -15.43
N ILE A 354 33.04 -11.01 -14.96
CA ILE A 354 31.71 -11.58 -15.21
C ILE A 354 31.30 -11.41 -16.66
N PHE A 355 31.49 -10.22 -17.24
CA PHE A 355 31.13 -9.94 -18.63
C PHE A 355 32.00 -10.74 -19.61
N GLU A 356 33.30 -10.81 -19.36
CA GLU A 356 34.29 -11.48 -20.22
C GLU A 356 34.41 -12.98 -19.96
N SER A 357 33.87 -13.47 -18.84
CA SER A 357 33.88 -14.90 -18.50
C SER A 357 33.40 -15.73 -19.68
N LYS A 358 34.19 -16.70 -20.13
CA LYS A 358 33.81 -17.68 -21.16
C LYS A 358 33.15 -18.93 -20.57
N LEU A 359 32.89 -18.93 -19.26
CA LEU A 359 32.27 -20.06 -18.59
C LEU A 359 30.80 -20.17 -19.01
N GLU A 360 30.38 -21.38 -19.37
CA GLU A 360 28.97 -21.71 -19.60
C GLU A 360 28.14 -21.61 -18.31
N GLU A 361 28.76 -21.89 -17.17
CA GLU A 361 28.12 -21.84 -15.85
C GLU A 361 28.92 -20.94 -14.89
N LEU A 362 28.25 -19.95 -14.31
CA LEU A 362 28.82 -19.15 -13.22
C LEU A 362 28.67 -19.91 -11.91
N ARG A 363 29.75 -20.56 -11.48
CA ARG A 363 29.76 -21.44 -10.30
C ARG A 363 29.88 -20.65 -9.01
N ILE A 364 29.09 -21.04 -8.00
CA ILE A 364 29.26 -20.56 -6.62
C ILE A 364 30.49 -21.20 -6.00
N LYS A 365 31.29 -20.38 -5.28
CA LYS A 365 32.45 -20.83 -4.50
C LYS A 365 32.08 -22.02 -3.58
N PRO A 366 32.86 -23.11 -3.57
CA PRO A 366 32.49 -24.34 -2.86
C PRO A 366 32.17 -24.17 -1.37
N ASP A 367 32.89 -23.29 -0.69
CA ASP A 367 32.73 -22.96 0.73
C ASP A 367 31.45 -22.17 1.03
N MET A 368 30.97 -21.37 0.07
CA MET A 368 29.76 -20.56 0.23
C MET A 368 28.46 -21.30 -0.16
N ARG A 369 28.53 -22.45 -0.83
CA ARG A 369 27.35 -23.18 -1.35
C ARG A 369 26.27 -23.43 -0.28
N LYS A 370 26.68 -23.74 0.95
CA LYS A 370 25.77 -24.03 2.06
C LYS A 370 25.23 -22.78 2.77
N GLU A 371 25.73 -21.59 2.43
CA GLU A 371 25.25 -20.35 3.00
C GLU A 371 23.81 -20.04 2.56
N PRO A 372 23.04 -19.30 3.38
CA PRO A 372 21.75 -18.80 2.97
C PRO A 372 21.86 -17.92 1.71
N LEU A 373 20.93 -18.09 0.77
CA LEU A 373 20.78 -17.18 -0.37
C LEU A 373 20.40 -15.79 0.13
N PHE A 374 19.47 -15.71 1.09
CA PHE A 374 19.05 -14.48 1.73
C PHE A 374 19.62 -14.37 3.14
N LEU A 375 20.40 -13.33 3.40
CA LEU A 375 21.01 -13.05 4.70
C LEU A 375 20.14 -12.11 5.54
N ALA A 376 20.19 -12.29 6.86
CA ALA A 376 19.58 -11.37 7.81
C ALA A 376 20.21 -9.98 7.67
N ARG A 377 19.38 -8.95 7.83
CA ARG A 377 19.88 -7.58 7.89
C ARG A 377 20.36 -7.24 9.30
N THR A 378 21.26 -6.28 9.41
CA THR A 378 21.59 -5.62 10.68
C THR A 378 20.35 -4.89 11.23
N ALA A 379 20.38 -4.50 12.51
CA ALA A 379 19.23 -3.87 13.17
C ALA A 379 18.74 -2.59 12.43
N LYS A 380 19.65 -1.85 11.81
CA LYS A 380 19.34 -0.65 11.02
C LYS A 380 18.93 -0.94 9.57
N GLY A 381 19.02 -2.19 9.11
CA GLY A 381 18.79 -2.54 7.71
C GLY A 381 19.92 -2.13 6.76
N GLU A 382 20.98 -1.51 7.28
CA GLU A 382 22.09 -0.93 6.52
C GLU A 382 23.08 -1.96 5.99
N ASP A 383 23.09 -3.19 6.51
CA ASP A 383 24.02 -4.22 6.03
C ASP A 383 23.45 -5.63 6.20
N LEU A 384 24.10 -6.62 5.61
CA LEU A 384 23.80 -8.03 5.76
C LEU A 384 24.71 -8.65 6.83
N VAL A 385 24.15 -9.52 7.66
CA VAL A 385 24.89 -10.28 8.67
C VAL A 385 25.44 -11.53 7.99
N PRO A 386 26.78 -11.70 7.89
CA PRO A 386 27.37 -12.85 7.21
C PRO A 386 26.87 -14.18 7.76
N SER A 387 26.61 -15.15 6.86
CA SER A 387 26.16 -16.52 7.18
C SER A 387 24.84 -16.65 7.96
N LYS A 388 24.19 -15.57 8.39
CA LYS A 388 22.94 -15.62 9.14
C LYS A 388 21.77 -15.55 8.17
N ALA A 389 20.93 -16.58 8.12
CA ALA A 389 19.77 -16.60 7.23
C ALA A 389 18.78 -15.48 7.54
N ALA A 390 18.11 -14.95 6.51
CA ALA A 390 17.00 -14.02 6.68
C ALA A 390 15.75 -14.74 7.20
N SER A 391 15.00 -14.09 8.08
CA SER A 391 13.66 -14.56 8.42
C SER A 391 12.66 -14.13 7.35
N ALA A 392 11.63 -14.94 7.13
CA ALA A 392 10.52 -14.61 6.21
C ALA A 392 9.83 -13.29 6.60
N LYS A 393 9.73 -13.02 7.92
CA LYS A 393 9.18 -11.76 8.46
C LYS A 393 10.07 -10.57 8.11
N GLY A 394 11.40 -10.72 8.22
CA GLY A 394 12.35 -9.67 7.87
C GLY A 394 12.34 -9.32 6.38
N LEU A 395 12.27 -10.34 5.51
CA LEU A 395 12.10 -10.14 4.07
C LEU A 395 10.77 -9.43 3.75
N THR A 396 9.67 -9.88 4.37
CA THR A 396 8.35 -9.26 4.18
C THR A 396 8.33 -7.81 4.66
N ARG A 397 8.91 -7.51 5.83
CA ARG A 397 8.99 -6.14 6.35
C ARG A 397 9.78 -5.22 5.43
N THR A 398 10.79 -5.75 4.75
CA THR A 398 11.55 -4.96 3.77
C THR A 398 10.67 -4.50 2.62
N PHE A 399 9.79 -5.36 2.11
CA PHE A 399 8.88 -4.97 1.04
C PHE A 399 7.84 -3.97 1.53
N GLN A 400 7.36 -4.14 2.76
CA GLN A 400 6.45 -3.17 3.38
C GLN A 400 7.08 -1.79 3.48
N VAL A 401 8.34 -1.69 3.94
CA VAL A 401 9.03 -0.40 4.03
C VAL A 401 9.21 0.23 2.64
N LEU A 402 9.62 -0.56 1.63
CA LEU A 402 9.76 -0.05 0.26
C LEU A 402 8.42 0.41 -0.33
N ALA A 403 7.34 -0.29 0.02
CA ALA A 403 5.99 0.06 -0.40
C ALA A 403 5.50 1.33 0.32
N GLU A 404 5.67 1.41 1.64
CA GLU A 404 5.37 2.60 2.46
C GLU A 404 6.12 3.83 1.94
N ASP A 405 7.38 3.65 1.53
CA ASP A 405 8.22 4.70 0.94
C ASP A 405 7.71 5.21 -0.43
N CYS A 406 6.89 4.42 -1.10
CA CYS A 406 6.22 4.77 -2.35
C CYS A 406 4.75 5.20 -2.13
N GLY A 407 4.29 5.32 -0.88
CA GLY A 407 2.90 5.63 -0.55
C GLY A 407 1.95 4.43 -0.63
N PHE A 408 2.46 3.22 -0.80
CA PHE A 408 1.65 2.00 -0.85
C PHE A 408 1.49 1.41 0.56
N TYR A 409 0.28 1.48 1.10
CA TYR A 409 -0.01 0.96 2.43
C TYR A 409 -0.67 -0.43 2.39
N GLY A 410 -0.61 -1.16 3.51
CA GLY A 410 -1.17 -2.51 3.58
C GLY A 410 -0.46 -3.53 2.68
N PHE A 411 0.67 -3.16 2.09
CA PHE A 411 1.45 -3.98 1.19
C PHE A 411 1.86 -5.30 1.84
N THR A 412 1.72 -6.39 1.10
CA THR A 412 2.26 -7.69 1.52
C THR A 412 2.81 -8.43 0.32
N SER A 413 3.80 -9.29 0.55
CA SER A 413 4.29 -10.22 -0.48
C SER A 413 3.19 -11.15 -1.01
N HIS A 414 2.07 -11.31 -0.29
CA HIS A 414 0.91 -12.04 -0.77
C HIS A 414 0.17 -11.35 -1.92
N GLY A 415 0.15 -10.01 -1.96
CA GLY A 415 -0.48 -9.28 -3.06
C GLY A 415 0.26 -9.50 -4.38
N ILE A 416 1.59 -9.50 -4.34
CA ILE A 416 2.44 -9.89 -5.48
C ILE A 416 2.13 -11.32 -5.91
N ARG A 417 2.11 -12.28 -4.98
CA ARG A 417 1.85 -13.70 -5.31
C ARG A 417 0.47 -13.94 -5.93
N ARG A 418 -0.54 -13.15 -5.54
CA ARG A 418 -1.89 -13.25 -6.10
C ARG A 418 -1.89 -12.77 -7.52
N GLU A 419 -1.29 -11.62 -7.78
CA GLU A 419 -1.13 -11.08 -9.13
C GLU A 419 -0.36 -12.05 -10.03
N SER A 420 0.75 -12.62 -9.54
CA SER A 420 1.48 -13.67 -10.28
C SER A 420 0.58 -14.88 -10.59
N GLY A 421 -0.21 -15.33 -9.62
CA GLY A 421 -1.11 -16.46 -9.79
C GLY A 421 -2.22 -16.17 -10.80
N ASP A 422 -2.83 -15.00 -10.71
CA ASP A 422 -3.91 -14.55 -11.61
C ASP A 422 -3.39 -14.42 -13.04
N ARG A 423 -2.27 -13.71 -13.22
CA ARG A 423 -1.63 -13.54 -14.52
C ARG A 423 -1.25 -14.87 -15.16
N LEU A 424 -0.63 -15.79 -14.42
CA LEU A 424 -0.31 -17.13 -14.93
C LEU A 424 -1.58 -17.91 -15.28
N GLY A 425 -2.65 -17.75 -14.51
CA GLY A 425 -3.94 -18.39 -14.78
C GLY A 425 -4.57 -17.90 -16.08
N LEU A 426 -4.53 -16.59 -16.33
CA LEU A 426 -5.02 -15.96 -17.55
C LEU A 426 -4.17 -16.33 -18.77
N LEU A 427 -2.84 -16.46 -18.63
CA LEU A 427 -1.94 -16.74 -19.75
C LEU A 427 -1.78 -18.22 -20.08
N LEU A 428 -1.63 -19.06 -19.05
CA LEU A 428 -1.21 -20.46 -19.19
C LEU A 428 -2.23 -21.47 -18.67
N GLY A 429 -3.37 -20.99 -18.15
CA GLY A 429 -4.41 -21.82 -17.56
C GLY A 429 -4.29 -22.00 -16.04
N THR A 430 -5.41 -22.35 -15.43
CA THR A 430 -5.54 -22.42 -13.96
C THR A 430 -4.68 -23.55 -13.37
N GLU A 431 -4.53 -24.67 -14.07
CA GLU A 431 -3.73 -25.81 -13.65
C GLU A 431 -2.25 -25.43 -13.54
N VAL A 432 -1.72 -24.72 -14.54
CA VAL A 432 -0.34 -24.21 -14.53
C VAL A 432 -0.12 -23.22 -13.40
N ALA A 433 -1.06 -22.30 -13.18
CA ALA A 433 -0.98 -21.36 -12.06
C ALA A 433 -0.99 -22.08 -10.71
N GLN A 434 -1.84 -23.09 -10.53
CA GLN A 434 -1.89 -23.91 -9.33
C GLN A 434 -0.59 -24.70 -9.12
N GLU A 435 0.01 -25.23 -10.18
CA GLU A 435 1.30 -25.91 -10.14
C GLU A 435 2.42 -24.95 -9.71
N VAL A 436 2.52 -23.77 -10.31
CA VAL A 436 3.51 -22.74 -9.93
C VAL A 436 3.30 -22.26 -8.49
N LEU A 437 2.05 -22.07 -8.07
CA LEU A 437 1.69 -21.69 -6.69
C LEU A 437 1.89 -22.80 -5.66
N VAL A 438 2.16 -24.02 -6.13
CA VAL A 438 2.29 -25.25 -5.35
C VAL A 438 1.02 -25.52 -4.54
N HIS A 439 -0.14 -25.40 -5.19
CA HIS A 439 -1.46 -25.70 -4.61
C HIS A 439 -1.96 -27.09 -5.01
N ASP A 440 -1.51 -27.62 -6.16
CA ASP A 440 -2.03 -28.88 -6.71
C ASP A 440 -0.96 -29.96 -6.95
N GLU A 441 0.08 -29.96 -6.12
CA GLU A 441 1.06 -31.03 -6.19
C GLU A 441 0.50 -32.32 -5.60
N ASP A 442 0.93 -33.45 -6.15
CA ASP A 442 0.67 -34.82 -5.68
C ASP A 442 -0.62 -35.54 -6.10
N ARG A 443 -1.41 -35.03 -7.06
CA ARG A 443 -2.60 -35.79 -7.53
C ARG A 443 -2.28 -37.01 -8.40
N THR A 444 -1.21 -36.97 -9.19
CA THR A 444 -0.96 -38.03 -10.19
C THR A 444 0.48 -38.51 -10.24
N THR A 445 0.67 -39.79 -10.59
CA THR A 445 1.97 -40.39 -10.87
C THR A 445 2.70 -39.65 -12.00
N TYR A 446 1.96 -39.04 -12.93
CA TYR A 446 2.51 -38.23 -14.01
C TYR A 446 3.36 -37.08 -13.49
N HIS A 447 2.83 -36.22 -12.61
CA HIS A 447 3.60 -35.09 -12.05
C HIS A 447 4.84 -35.54 -11.27
N ARG A 448 4.75 -36.66 -10.54
CA ARG A 448 5.89 -37.14 -9.74
C ARG A 448 6.99 -37.80 -10.58
N SER A 449 6.63 -38.51 -11.64
CA SER A 449 7.55 -39.45 -12.31
C SER A 449 7.84 -39.12 -13.78
N TYR A 450 6.95 -38.38 -14.46
CA TYR A 450 7.00 -38.21 -15.92
C TYR A 450 7.06 -36.74 -16.35
N SER A 451 6.46 -35.83 -15.58
CA SER A 451 6.55 -34.39 -15.82
C SER A 451 7.88 -33.83 -15.32
N ARG A 452 8.41 -32.83 -16.03
CA ARG A 452 9.47 -31.96 -15.47
C ARG A 452 8.89 -30.83 -14.60
N ASN A 453 7.58 -30.89 -14.36
CA ASN A 453 6.77 -29.94 -13.60
C ASN A 453 7.03 -28.50 -14.04
N THR A 454 7.26 -27.62 -13.07
CA THR A 454 7.54 -26.19 -13.26
C THR A 454 8.76 -25.86 -14.11
N LEU A 455 9.63 -26.83 -14.44
CA LEU A 455 10.84 -26.58 -15.24
C LEU A 455 10.50 -26.21 -16.69
N ASN A 456 9.38 -26.70 -17.21
CA ASN A 456 8.93 -26.46 -18.58
C ASN A 456 8.02 -25.22 -18.73
N ILE A 457 7.72 -24.53 -17.62
CA ILE A 457 6.77 -23.42 -17.61
C ILE A 457 7.57 -22.12 -17.86
N PRO A 458 7.26 -21.34 -18.91
CA PRO A 458 8.01 -20.12 -19.26
C PRO A 458 7.60 -18.94 -18.37
N VAL A 459 7.82 -19.08 -17.06
CA VAL A 459 7.36 -18.15 -16.03
C VAL A 459 7.86 -16.71 -16.24
N THR A 460 9.11 -16.51 -16.68
CA THR A 460 9.63 -15.16 -16.95
C THR A 460 8.87 -14.50 -18.10
N LEU A 461 8.72 -15.19 -19.23
CA LEU A 461 8.05 -14.63 -20.42
C LEU A 461 6.59 -14.27 -20.12
N ALA A 462 5.89 -15.14 -19.38
CA ALA A 462 4.52 -14.88 -18.94
C ALA A 462 4.42 -13.65 -18.04
N MET A 463 5.31 -13.55 -17.05
CA MET A 463 5.26 -12.48 -16.05
C MET A 463 5.72 -11.13 -16.59
N GLU A 464 6.62 -11.11 -17.58
CA GLU A 464 7.11 -9.88 -18.19
C GLU A 464 6.27 -9.40 -19.39
N GLY A 465 5.14 -10.06 -19.66
CA GLY A 465 4.18 -9.68 -20.70
C GLY A 465 4.56 -10.05 -22.13
N GLU A 466 5.57 -10.90 -22.28
CA GLU A 466 6.05 -11.36 -23.59
C GLU A 466 5.12 -12.42 -24.21
N LEU A 467 4.19 -12.98 -23.42
CA LEU A 467 3.17 -13.93 -23.89
C LEU A 467 1.76 -13.31 -23.98
N ASP A 468 1.59 -12.01 -23.69
CA ASP A 468 0.25 -11.40 -23.61
C ASP A 468 -0.51 -11.48 -24.94
N ALA A 469 0.20 -11.30 -26.06
CA ALA A 469 -0.38 -11.42 -27.40
C ALA A 469 -0.85 -12.85 -27.74
N GLN A 470 -0.34 -13.87 -27.04
CA GLN A 470 -0.72 -15.28 -27.24
C GLN A 470 -1.96 -15.66 -26.41
N ALA A 471 -2.38 -14.80 -25.47
CA ALA A 471 -3.55 -15.06 -24.66
C ALA A 471 -4.83 -14.94 -25.49
N PRO A 472 -5.90 -15.69 -25.18
CA PRO A 472 -7.22 -15.46 -25.78
C PRO A 472 -7.67 -14.00 -25.61
N ALA A 473 -8.42 -13.44 -26.57
CA ALA A 473 -8.83 -12.03 -26.55
C ALA A 473 -9.51 -11.59 -25.23
N VAL A 474 -10.37 -12.45 -24.67
CA VAL A 474 -11.01 -12.21 -23.36
C VAL A 474 -9.97 -12.06 -22.24
N ASN A 475 -8.92 -12.89 -22.26
CA ASN A 475 -7.84 -12.83 -21.27
C ASN A 475 -6.92 -11.63 -21.53
N GLN A 476 -6.71 -11.20 -22.77
CA GLN A 476 -6.00 -9.95 -23.07
C GLN A 476 -6.72 -8.74 -22.49
N ILE A 477 -8.06 -8.69 -22.60
CA ILE A 477 -8.88 -7.64 -21.98
C ILE A 477 -8.72 -7.67 -20.45
N ALA A 478 -8.75 -8.85 -19.84
CA ALA A 478 -8.53 -9.02 -18.40
C ALA A 478 -7.14 -8.54 -17.97
N LEU A 479 -6.08 -8.91 -18.70
CA LEU A 479 -4.71 -8.47 -18.43
C LEU A 479 -4.57 -6.94 -18.53
N ARG A 480 -5.21 -6.32 -19.52
CA ARG A 480 -5.25 -4.85 -19.64
C ARG A 480 -5.99 -4.22 -18.46
N ARG A 481 -7.14 -4.77 -18.06
CA ARG A 481 -7.88 -4.29 -16.89
C ARG A 481 -7.02 -4.36 -15.63
N ASN A 482 -6.37 -5.50 -15.38
CA ASN A 482 -5.48 -5.67 -14.22
C ASN A 482 -4.35 -4.63 -14.20
N SER A 483 -3.77 -4.29 -15.36
CA SER A 483 -2.73 -3.25 -15.45
C SER A 483 -3.23 -1.84 -15.14
N VAL A 484 -4.53 -1.57 -15.30
CA VAL A 484 -5.17 -0.28 -15.03
C VAL A 484 -5.73 -0.21 -13.61
N THR A 485 -6.31 -1.30 -13.11
CA THR A 485 -6.88 -1.42 -11.75
C THR A 485 -5.82 -1.72 -10.69
N ASP A 486 -4.55 -1.41 -10.98
CA ASP A 486 -3.43 -1.74 -10.11
C ASP A 486 -3.51 -0.95 -8.79
N MET A 487 -2.90 -1.51 -7.72
CA MET A 487 -2.85 -0.99 -6.34
C MET A 487 -2.46 0.51 -6.22
N VAL A 488 -1.92 1.12 -7.28
CA VAL A 488 -1.62 2.55 -7.34
C VAL A 488 -2.87 3.39 -7.09
N LEU A 489 -4.01 3.09 -7.73
CA LEU A 489 -5.25 3.85 -7.56
C LEU A 489 -5.80 3.70 -6.14
N ASP A 490 -5.90 2.45 -5.66
CA ASP A 490 -6.33 2.16 -4.29
C ASP A 490 -5.42 2.85 -3.26
N SER A 491 -4.10 2.88 -3.50
CA SER A 491 -3.16 3.53 -2.58
C SER A 491 -3.26 5.05 -2.60
N ILE A 492 -3.61 5.65 -3.75
CA ILE A 492 -3.90 7.08 -3.84
C ILE A 492 -5.17 7.39 -3.03
N ILE A 493 -6.23 6.61 -3.21
CA ILE A 493 -7.49 6.75 -2.47
C ILE A 493 -7.26 6.57 -0.96
N ASP A 494 -6.63 5.46 -0.53
CA ASP A 494 -6.28 5.20 0.87
C ASP A 494 -5.41 6.31 1.47
N SER A 495 -4.48 6.86 0.69
CA SER A 495 -3.63 7.96 1.15
C SER A 495 -4.43 9.24 1.36
N ILE A 496 -5.35 9.55 0.46
CA ILE A 496 -6.28 10.69 0.59
C ILE A 496 -7.16 10.48 1.83
N GLU A 497 -7.81 9.33 1.96
CA GLU A 497 -8.69 9.03 3.10
C GLU A 497 -7.97 9.14 4.44
N ARG A 498 -6.71 8.67 4.54
CA ARG A 498 -5.92 8.81 5.78
C ARG A 498 -5.44 10.22 6.06
N ILE A 499 -5.13 11.00 5.02
CA ILE A 499 -4.80 12.41 5.18
C ILE A 499 -6.04 13.16 5.71
N CYS A 500 -7.21 12.86 5.15
CA CYS A 500 -8.50 13.42 5.58
C CYS A 500 -8.96 12.93 6.96
N SER A 501 -8.65 11.69 7.36
CA SER A 501 -9.16 11.08 8.59
C SER A 501 -8.28 11.28 9.82
N ARG A 502 -7.16 12.01 9.74
CA ARG A 502 -6.29 12.25 10.91
C ARG A 502 -6.94 13.28 11.85
N PRO A 503 -7.36 12.88 13.07
CA PRO A 503 -7.98 13.80 14.02
C PRO A 503 -6.91 14.79 14.52
N GLY A 504 -7.02 16.05 14.10
CA GLY A 504 -6.07 17.12 14.43
C GLY A 504 -5.68 18.02 13.26
N ASN A 505 -6.00 17.65 12.01
CA ASN A 505 -5.99 18.60 10.89
C ASN A 505 -7.34 19.33 10.90
N SER A 506 -7.39 20.51 11.52
CA SER A 506 -8.50 21.44 11.29
C SER A 506 -8.50 21.85 9.81
N ASP A 507 -9.69 21.99 9.25
CA ASP A 507 -9.96 22.22 7.82
C ASP A 507 -9.17 23.40 7.21
N ASP A 508 -8.65 24.33 8.02
CA ASP A 508 -7.92 25.52 7.57
C ASP A 508 -6.45 25.26 7.14
N ALA A 509 -5.80 24.18 7.63
CA ALA A 509 -4.39 23.91 7.29
C ALA A 509 -4.19 23.21 5.93
N ILE A 510 -5.28 22.93 5.21
CA ILE A 510 -5.30 22.18 3.93
C ILE A 510 -5.48 23.11 2.72
N ILE A 511 -5.40 24.44 2.88
CA ILE A 511 -5.72 25.37 1.79
C ILE A 511 -4.61 25.51 0.72
N GLU A 512 -3.34 25.17 0.98
CA GLU A 512 -2.25 25.42 0.00
C GLU A 512 -1.86 24.23 -0.91
N GLY A 513 -2.83 23.40 -1.29
CA GLY A 513 -2.70 22.65 -2.56
C GLY A 513 -3.03 21.17 -2.49
N ARG A 514 -4.30 20.83 -2.71
CA ARG A 514 -4.78 19.82 -3.66
C ARG A 514 -6.26 19.55 -3.47
N ALA A 515 -6.99 19.56 -4.60
CA ALA A 515 -8.30 18.95 -4.86
C ALA A 515 -9.16 18.69 -3.62
N VAL A 516 -9.64 19.78 -3.02
CA VAL A 516 -10.80 19.78 -2.15
C VAL A 516 -11.93 19.11 -2.93
N ALA A 517 -12.66 18.18 -2.34
CA ALA A 517 -13.98 17.82 -2.85
C ALA A 517 -14.80 19.11 -2.78
N VAL A 518 -14.86 19.84 -3.90
CA VAL A 518 -15.49 21.17 -3.99
C VAL A 518 -16.90 21.00 -3.47
N VAL A 519 -17.13 21.52 -2.27
CA VAL A 519 -18.46 21.58 -1.68
C VAL A 519 -19.22 22.53 -2.59
N LEU A 520 -20.15 21.99 -3.37
CA LEU A 520 -21.01 22.79 -4.23
C LEU A 520 -21.66 23.88 -3.39
N THR A 521 -21.56 25.11 -3.85
CA THR A 521 -22.27 26.21 -3.21
C THR A 521 -23.77 26.01 -3.41
N ASP A 522 -24.59 26.64 -2.56
CA ASP A 522 -26.04 26.65 -2.75
C ASP A 522 -26.42 27.25 -4.13
N GLU A 523 -25.58 28.13 -4.67
CA GLU A 523 -25.73 28.76 -5.99
C GLU A 523 -25.42 27.77 -7.14
N ASP A 524 -24.39 26.92 -7.01
CA ASP A 524 -24.09 25.86 -7.97
C ASP A 524 -25.20 24.82 -8.01
N MET A 525 -25.73 24.47 -6.83
CA MET A 525 -26.87 23.57 -6.72
C MET A 525 -28.14 24.19 -7.31
N ALA A 526 -28.37 25.49 -7.11
CA ALA A 526 -29.49 26.19 -7.76
C ALA A 526 -29.35 26.15 -9.29
N THR A 527 -28.17 26.49 -9.81
CA THR A 527 -27.84 26.47 -11.24
C THR A 527 -27.99 25.06 -11.84
N ALA A 528 -27.56 24.02 -11.13
CA ALA A 528 -27.71 22.64 -11.57
C ALA A 528 -29.18 22.19 -11.63
N ASN A 529 -30.04 22.73 -10.76
CA ASN A 529 -31.48 22.45 -10.77
C ASN A 529 -32.22 23.20 -11.89
N GLU A 530 -31.66 24.28 -12.42
CA GLU A 530 -32.18 25.02 -13.58
C GLU A 530 -31.80 24.37 -14.93
N ASP A 531 -30.98 23.31 -14.93
CA ASP A 531 -30.68 22.56 -16.16
C ASP A 531 -31.96 21.98 -16.78
N LYS A 532 -32.14 22.19 -18.09
CA LYS A 532 -33.37 21.82 -18.81
C LYS A 532 -33.74 20.34 -18.67
N GLU A 533 -32.76 19.44 -18.55
CA GLU A 533 -33.05 18.01 -18.36
C GLU A 533 -33.48 17.70 -16.93
N VAL A 534 -32.92 18.41 -15.94
CA VAL A 534 -33.30 18.32 -14.53
C VAL A 534 -34.69 18.90 -14.34
N GLU A 535 -34.98 20.07 -14.90
CA GLU A 535 -36.29 20.74 -14.86
C GLU A 535 -37.36 19.86 -15.52
N ARG A 536 -37.07 19.29 -16.70
CA ARG A 536 -38.01 18.39 -17.38
C ARG A 536 -38.28 17.12 -16.57
N ALA A 537 -37.25 16.49 -16.02
CA ALA A 537 -37.44 15.30 -15.18
C ALA A 537 -38.19 15.63 -13.88
N GLN A 538 -37.95 16.82 -13.31
CA GLN A 538 -38.67 17.33 -12.14
C GLN A 538 -40.14 17.60 -12.45
N PHE A 539 -40.44 18.20 -13.60
CA PHE A 539 -41.82 18.44 -14.06
C PHE A 539 -42.59 17.12 -14.23
N ASP A 540 -41.99 16.12 -14.87
CA ASP A 540 -42.58 14.80 -15.06
C ASP A 540 -42.82 14.10 -13.71
N LEU A 541 -41.87 14.19 -12.78
CA LEU A 541 -42.01 13.68 -11.41
C LEU A 541 -43.16 14.36 -10.66
N ASP A 542 -43.27 15.68 -10.75
CA ASP A 542 -44.31 16.44 -10.05
C ASP A 542 -45.71 16.15 -10.57
N GLY A 543 -45.85 15.95 -11.89
CA GLY A 543 -47.07 15.46 -12.51
C GLY A 543 -47.48 14.09 -11.96
N LEU A 544 -46.55 13.14 -11.91
CA LEU A 544 -46.81 11.80 -11.37
C LEU A 544 -47.09 11.78 -9.87
N TRP A 545 -46.43 12.62 -9.08
CA TRP A 545 -46.75 12.78 -7.67
C TRP A 545 -48.17 13.30 -7.45
N GLY A 546 -48.64 14.19 -8.32
CA GLY A 546 -50.04 14.64 -8.35
C GLY A 546 -51.01 13.47 -8.53
N THR A 547 -50.80 12.66 -9.57
CA THR A 547 -51.61 11.47 -9.86
C THR A 547 -51.51 10.42 -8.75
N TYR A 548 -50.32 10.22 -8.18
CA TYR A 548 -50.10 9.31 -7.05
C TYR A 548 -50.98 9.67 -5.85
N TYR A 549 -50.98 10.94 -5.43
CA TYR A 549 -51.78 11.37 -4.28
C TYR A 549 -53.28 11.47 -4.56
N GLU A 550 -53.69 11.63 -5.82
CA GLU A 550 -55.10 11.55 -6.22
C GLU A 550 -55.65 10.13 -6.09
N LYS A 551 -54.83 9.12 -6.40
CA LYS A 551 -55.19 7.69 -6.37
C LYS A 551 -55.01 7.04 -5.00
N MET A 552 -54.19 7.64 -4.14
CA MET A 552 -54.00 7.21 -2.75
C MET A 552 -55.14 7.70 -1.84
N PRO A 553 -55.41 7.02 -0.71
CA PRO A 553 -56.35 7.54 0.30
C PRO A 553 -55.96 8.94 0.76
N SER A 554 -56.92 9.83 0.99
CA SER A 554 -56.66 11.24 1.33
C SER A 554 -55.75 11.43 2.55
N GLN A 555 -55.76 10.48 3.50
CA GLN A 555 -54.88 10.46 4.66
C GLN A 555 -53.40 10.20 4.32
N ALA A 556 -53.10 9.56 3.18
CA ALA A 556 -51.73 9.30 2.74
C ALA A 556 -50.99 10.60 2.39
N LYS A 557 -51.69 11.59 1.81
CA LYS A 557 -51.13 12.92 1.55
C LYS A 557 -50.73 13.66 2.82
N ILE A 558 -51.42 13.39 3.93
CA ILE A 558 -51.13 14.01 5.24
C ILE A 558 -49.98 13.28 5.94
N THR A 559 -49.98 11.95 5.90
CA THR A 559 -49.05 11.12 6.69
C THR A 559 -47.75 10.80 5.96
N HIS A 560 -47.74 10.88 4.63
CA HIS A 560 -46.62 10.55 3.76
C HIS A 560 -46.44 11.57 2.64
N GLY A 561 -46.93 12.81 2.80
CA GLY A 561 -46.92 13.86 1.77
C GLY A 561 -45.55 14.38 1.34
N GLN A 562 -44.48 13.91 1.97
CA GLN A 562 -43.13 14.18 1.50
C GLN A 562 -42.92 13.44 0.17
N ARG A 563 -42.52 14.18 -0.88
CA ARG A 563 -42.27 13.64 -2.24
C ARG A 563 -40.95 12.84 -2.27
N ASP A 564 -40.86 11.85 -1.39
CA ASP A 564 -39.71 10.98 -1.22
C ASP A 564 -40.07 9.56 -1.69
N ILE A 565 -39.27 9.03 -2.62
CA ILE A 565 -39.46 7.71 -3.23
C ILE A 565 -39.36 6.59 -2.18
N GLU A 566 -38.52 6.75 -1.15
CA GLU A 566 -38.38 5.75 -0.07
C GLU A 566 -39.65 5.64 0.79
N SER A 567 -40.43 6.72 0.87
CA SER A 567 -41.66 6.78 1.64
C SER A 567 -42.83 6.00 1.00
N ILE A 568 -42.79 5.76 -0.31
CA ILE A 568 -43.84 5.06 -1.07
C ILE A 568 -44.05 3.64 -0.55
N GLY A 569 -42.96 2.89 -0.32
CA GLY A 569 -43.05 1.51 0.19
C GLY A 569 -43.73 1.42 1.55
N LYS A 570 -43.46 2.40 2.43
CA LYS A 570 -44.10 2.51 3.75
C LYS A 570 -45.58 2.87 3.64
N ALA A 571 -45.92 3.77 2.71
CA ALA A 571 -47.32 4.14 2.44
C ALA A 571 -48.13 2.94 1.90
N PHE A 572 -47.56 2.15 0.99
CA PHE A 572 -48.21 0.96 0.42
C PHE A 572 -48.52 -0.06 1.51
N GLU A 573 -47.54 -0.39 2.35
CA GLU A 573 -47.75 -1.32 3.46
C GLU A 573 -48.80 -0.84 4.47
N ARG A 574 -48.82 0.46 4.75
CA ARG A 574 -49.78 1.05 5.69
C ARG A 574 -51.21 1.05 5.15
N TYR A 575 -51.40 1.30 3.86
CA TYR A 575 -52.71 1.48 3.24
C TYR A 575 -53.22 0.27 2.46
N LYS A 576 -52.49 -0.85 2.39
CA LYS A 576 -52.89 -2.07 1.65
C LYS A 576 -54.29 -2.60 1.93
N ASN A 577 -54.82 -2.33 3.12
CA ASN A 577 -56.16 -2.77 3.53
C ASN A 577 -57.28 -1.74 3.24
N ASN A 578 -56.94 -0.51 2.82
CA ASN A 578 -57.90 0.54 2.52
C ASN A 578 -58.62 0.27 1.19
N GLU A 579 -59.95 0.42 1.14
CA GLU A 579 -60.74 0.13 -0.08
C GLU A 579 -60.35 1.01 -1.27
N HIS A 580 -60.01 2.29 -1.03
CA HIS A 580 -59.59 3.20 -2.09
C HIS A 580 -58.22 2.82 -2.66
N TYR A 581 -57.31 2.33 -1.81
CA TYR A 581 -56.03 1.78 -2.25
C TYR A 581 -56.24 0.51 -3.08
N LYS A 582 -57.03 -0.45 -2.59
CA LYS A 582 -57.33 -1.71 -3.30
C LYS A 582 -57.93 -1.48 -4.68
N LYS A 583 -58.80 -0.48 -4.82
CA LYS A 583 -59.42 -0.13 -6.11
C LYS A 583 -58.41 0.40 -7.14
N ASN A 584 -57.33 1.04 -6.68
CA ASN A 584 -56.31 1.68 -7.52
C ASN A 584 -54.95 0.96 -7.48
N GLN A 585 -54.86 -0.24 -6.89
CA GLN A 585 -53.57 -0.89 -6.58
C GLN A 585 -52.69 -1.07 -7.81
N ASP A 586 -53.23 -1.65 -8.89
CA ASP A 586 -52.48 -1.91 -10.12
C ASP A 586 -51.96 -0.61 -10.78
N GLU A 587 -52.73 0.48 -10.66
CA GLU A 587 -52.35 1.80 -11.18
C GLU A 587 -51.28 2.45 -10.29
N LEU A 588 -51.39 2.30 -8.97
CA LEU A 588 -50.41 2.78 -8.00
C LEU A 588 -49.06 2.06 -8.13
N GLU A 589 -49.05 0.75 -8.41
CA GLU A 589 -47.81 0.00 -8.68
C GLU A 589 -47.13 0.47 -9.97
N LYS A 590 -47.89 0.78 -11.02
CA LYS A 590 -47.36 1.40 -12.25
C LYS A 590 -46.79 2.79 -11.98
N ILE A 591 -47.51 3.64 -11.23
CA ILE A 591 -47.04 4.98 -10.86
C ILE A 591 -45.75 4.88 -10.03
N ARG A 592 -45.65 3.92 -9.11
CA ARG A 592 -44.42 3.68 -8.31
C ARG A 592 -43.23 3.35 -9.19
N ALA A 593 -43.39 2.43 -10.16
CA ALA A 593 -42.31 2.07 -11.08
C ALA A 593 -41.86 3.30 -11.90
N SER A 594 -42.81 4.09 -12.40
CA SER A 594 -42.51 5.34 -13.13
C SER A 594 -41.81 6.39 -12.26
N LEU A 595 -42.21 6.55 -11.01
CA LEU A 595 -41.56 7.47 -10.05
C LEU A 595 -40.11 7.05 -9.76
N GLN A 596 -39.82 5.75 -9.66
CA GLN A 596 -38.44 5.24 -9.49
C GLN A 596 -37.57 5.55 -10.71
N VAL A 597 -38.05 5.21 -11.91
CA VAL A 597 -37.32 5.46 -13.17
C VAL A 597 -37.05 6.95 -13.38
N LEU A 598 -38.06 7.81 -13.14
CA LEU A 598 -37.88 9.25 -13.29
C LEU A 598 -37.04 9.87 -12.18
N GLY A 599 -37.07 9.31 -10.96
CA GLY A 599 -36.16 9.69 -9.88
C GLY A 599 -34.70 9.43 -10.24
N GLU A 600 -34.41 8.24 -10.76
CA GLU A 600 -33.07 7.90 -11.26
C GLU A 600 -32.65 8.80 -12.43
N LYS A 601 -33.56 9.06 -13.36
CA LYS A 601 -33.33 9.97 -14.50
C LYS A 601 -33.01 11.39 -14.05
N ARG A 602 -33.76 11.95 -13.10
CA ARG A 602 -33.49 13.27 -12.51
C ARG A 602 -32.13 13.29 -11.81
N SER A 603 -31.83 12.29 -10.99
CA SER A 603 -30.52 12.20 -10.32
C SER A 603 -29.36 12.08 -11.30
N ALA A 604 -29.54 11.36 -12.41
CA ALA A 604 -28.55 11.28 -13.48
C ALA A 604 -28.35 12.64 -14.17
N ALA A 605 -29.43 13.31 -14.56
CA ALA A 605 -29.38 14.65 -15.17
C ALA A 605 -28.71 15.66 -14.22
N LEU A 606 -29.03 15.62 -12.93
CA LEU A 606 -28.44 16.52 -11.92
C LEU A 606 -26.94 16.27 -11.78
N ARG A 607 -26.48 15.01 -11.76
CA ARG A 607 -25.04 14.70 -11.75
C ARG A 607 -24.32 15.22 -12.99
N VAL A 608 -24.98 15.18 -14.15
CA VAL A 608 -24.42 15.70 -15.40
C VAL A 608 -24.36 17.24 -15.37
N ALA A 609 -25.40 17.91 -14.88
CA ALA A 609 -25.43 19.36 -14.72
C ALA A 609 -24.35 19.86 -13.74
N VAL A 610 -24.23 19.22 -12.57
CA VAL A 610 -23.17 19.49 -11.58
C VAL A 610 -21.78 19.32 -12.19
N ARG A 611 -21.56 18.24 -12.95
CA ARG A 611 -20.27 18.02 -13.63
C ARG A 611 -19.95 19.13 -14.63
N ARG A 612 -20.96 19.63 -15.36
CA ARG A 612 -20.79 20.73 -16.31
C ARG A 612 -20.39 22.03 -15.60
N ILE A 613 -21.01 22.35 -14.46
CA ILE A 613 -20.66 23.53 -13.65
C ILE A 613 -19.20 23.43 -13.20
N HIS A 614 -18.78 22.28 -12.64
CA HIS A 614 -17.39 22.08 -12.23
C HIS A 614 -16.38 22.23 -13.38
N GLN A 615 -16.70 21.75 -14.58
CA GLN A 615 -15.83 21.91 -15.74
C GLN A 615 -15.68 23.38 -16.14
N VAL A 616 -16.73 24.18 -15.99
CA VAL A 616 -16.70 25.63 -16.26
C VAL A 616 -15.86 26.36 -15.21
N ASP A 617 -16.01 26.03 -13.93
CA ASP A 617 -15.23 26.65 -12.86
C ASP A 617 -13.74 26.30 -12.96
N GLU A 618 -13.41 25.03 -13.24
CA GLU A 618 -12.02 24.60 -13.46
C GLU A 618 -11.41 25.28 -14.69
N ALA A 619 -12.19 25.47 -15.76
CA ALA A 619 -11.74 26.19 -16.94
C ALA A 619 -11.52 27.68 -16.63
N ARG A 620 -12.40 28.30 -15.84
CA ARG A 620 -12.29 29.70 -15.43
C ARG A 620 -11.08 29.94 -14.53
N GLU A 621 -10.85 29.07 -13.54
CA GLU A 621 -9.68 29.15 -12.64
C GLU A 621 -8.37 29.02 -13.43
N LYS A 622 -8.29 28.09 -14.39
CA LYS A 622 -7.12 27.96 -15.28
C LYS A 622 -6.92 29.18 -16.18
N VAL A 623 -8.00 29.81 -16.65
CA VAL A 623 -7.90 31.04 -17.45
C VAL A 623 -7.44 32.22 -16.58
N GLU A 624 -7.94 32.34 -15.35
CA GLU A 624 -7.49 33.35 -14.38
C GLU A 624 -6.01 33.14 -14.01
N GLU A 625 -5.58 31.90 -13.69
CA GLU A 625 -4.17 31.55 -13.42
C GLU A 625 -3.27 31.90 -14.62
N LEU A 626 -3.74 31.61 -15.83
CA LEU A 626 -3.00 31.94 -17.06
C LEU A 626 -2.92 33.45 -17.31
N LEU A 627 -3.99 34.20 -17.05
CA LEU A 627 -4.01 35.66 -17.17
C LEU A 627 -3.10 36.33 -16.13
N GLU A 628 -3.05 35.81 -14.91
CA GLU A 628 -2.15 36.27 -13.85
C GLU A 628 -0.69 35.94 -14.15
N SER A 629 -0.42 34.78 -14.76
CA SER A 629 0.93 34.37 -15.16
C SER A 629 1.48 35.13 -16.39
N ASN A 630 0.62 35.80 -17.17
CA ASN A 630 0.97 36.39 -18.46
C ASN A 630 1.65 37.76 -18.40
N ASN A 631 1.91 38.32 -17.21
CA ASN A 631 2.62 39.59 -17.08
C ASN A 631 4.15 39.49 -17.30
N SER A 632 4.71 38.30 -17.49
CA SER A 632 6.08 38.15 -18.00
C SER A 632 6.38 36.72 -18.50
N VAL A 633 6.34 36.48 -19.82
CA VAL A 633 7.28 35.66 -20.62
C VAL A 633 6.71 35.52 -22.05
N PRO A 634 7.50 35.85 -23.11
CA PRO A 634 7.15 35.59 -24.50
C PRO A 634 7.81 34.31 -25.00
N ASP A 635 7.15 33.17 -24.79
CA ASP A 635 7.19 31.96 -25.66
C ASP A 635 6.54 30.82 -24.89
N LEU A 636 5.36 30.38 -25.32
CA LEU A 636 4.73 29.17 -24.78
C LEU A 636 4.34 28.23 -25.91
N ASP A 637 4.77 26.99 -25.69
CA ASP A 637 4.58 25.78 -26.47
C ASP A 637 3.11 25.54 -26.83
N LEU A 638 2.79 25.89 -28.08
CA LEU A 638 1.50 25.84 -28.76
C LEU A 638 0.77 24.48 -28.62
N SER A 639 1.54 23.41 -28.38
CA SER A 639 1.07 22.03 -28.19
C SER A 639 0.17 21.85 -26.97
N ARG A 640 0.42 22.60 -25.88
CA ARG A 640 -0.36 22.52 -24.64
C ARG A 640 -1.69 23.26 -24.73
N PHE A 641 -1.74 24.31 -25.53
CA PHE A 641 -2.95 25.09 -25.78
C PHE A 641 -4.00 24.26 -26.55
N LEU A 642 -3.57 23.55 -27.60
CA LEU A 642 -4.45 22.71 -28.44
C LEU A 642 -5.09 21.56 -27.67
N LEU A 643 -4.37 20.90 -26.75
CA LEU A 643 -4.89 19.81 -25.92
C LEU A 643 -5.97 20.26 -24.92
N THR A 644 -5.97 21.54 -24.54
CA THR A 644 -6.92 22.08 -23.55
C THR A 644 -8.18 22.60 -24.26
N ALA A 645 -8.03 23.23 -25.43
CA ALA A 645 -9.16 23.67 -26.27
C ALA A 645 -9.98 22.49 -26.84
N ASP A 646 -9.33 21.36 -27.15
CA ASP A 646 -9.95 20.11 -27.61
C ASP A 646 -10.89 19.44 -26.57
N SER A 647 -10.82 19.86 -25.30
CA SER A 647 -11.74 19.41 -24.26
C SER A 647 -13.01 20.27 -24.15
N VAL A 648 -12.97 21.50 -24.70
CA VAL A 648 -14.05 22.50 -24.61
C VAL A 648 -14.95 22.48 -25.84
N SER A 649 -14.47 22.04 -27.01
CA SER A 649 -15.22 22.01 -28.28
C SER A 649 -16.19 20.82 -28.44
N LYS A 650 -16.18 19.84 -27.53
CA LYS A 650 -16.91 18.56 -27.65
C LYS A 650 -18.40 18.61 -27.28
N GLY A 651 -18.99 19.80 -27.17
CA GLY A 651 -20.45 19.99 -26.96
C GLY A 651 -20.95 21.20 -27.73
N ASP A 652 -22.25 21.25 -28.03
CA ASP A 652 -22.99 22.30 -28.75
C ASP A 652 -22.81 23.72 -28.15
N PHE A 653 -21.60 24.27 -28.22
CA PHE A 653 -21.23 25.61 -27.76
C PHE A 653 -21.39 26.60 -28.91
N GLY A 654 -22.63 26.74 -29.37
CA GLY A 654 -23.03 27.77 -30.32
C GLY A 654 -23.68 28.95 -29.59
N GLN A 655 -22.95 30.06 -29.47
CA GLN A 655 -23.40 31.39 -29.01
C GLN A 655 -23.42 31.60 -27.48
N GLY A 656 -22.32 32.16 -26.96
CA GLY A 656 -22.35 32.87 -25.68
C GLY A 656 -21.05 32.92 -24.87
N VAL A 657 -20.08 32.04 -25.13
CA VAL A 657 -19.00 31.77 -24.13
C VAL A 657 -17.63 32.33 -24.51
N LEU A 658 -17.37 32.62 -25.79
CA LEU A 658 -16.20 33.38 -26.18
C LEU A 658 -16.59 34.85 -26.35
N THR A 659 -15.88 35.74 -25.65
CA THR A 659 -16.01 37.18 -25.91
C THR A 659 -15.61 37.46 -27.37
N GLU A 660 -16.19 38.49 -27.99
CA GLU A 660 -15.82 38.91 -29.36
C GLU A 660 -14.30 39.13 -29.52
N ALA A 661 -13.62 39.50 -28.44
CA ALA A 661 -12.16 39.61 -28.40
C ALA A 661 -11.45 38.26 -28.60
N ALA A 662 -11.93 37.18 -27.96
CA ALA A 662 -11.38 35.84 -28.12
C ALA A 662 -11.66 35.27 -29.53
N ILE A 663 -12.86 35.51 -30.07
CA ILE A 663 -13.24 35.09 -31.43
C ILE A 663 -12.39 35.80 -32.48
N THR A 664 -12.16 37.11 -32.31
CA THR A 664 -11.31 37.91 -33.20
C THR A 664 -9.87 37.41 -33.18
N THR A 665 -9.35 37.05 -32.01
CA THR A 665 -7.98 36.53 -31.83
C THR A 665 -7.79 35.17 -32.51
N LEU A 666 -8.76 34.26 -32.38
CA LEU A 666 -8.72 32.93 -33.00
C LEU A 666 -8.82 32.99 -34.54
N ARG A 667 -9.62 33.92 -35.08
CA ARG A 667 -9.68 34.17 -36.53
C ARG A 667 -8.40 34.78 -37.09
N GLN A 668 -7.78 35.72 -36.37
CA GLN A 668 -6.51 36.32 -36.78
C GLN A 668 -5.35 35.31 -36.77
N ALA A 669 -5.44 34.26 -35.94
CA ALA A 669 -4.47 33.17 -35.89
C ALA A 669 -4.69 32.07 -36.95
N GLY A 670 -5.77 32.14 -37.75
CA GLY A 670 -6.08 31.13 -38.79
C GLY A 670 -6.59 29.79 -38.26
N LEU A 671 -6.91 29.69 -36.96
CA LEU A 671 -7.19 28.43 -36.27
C LEU A 671 -8.65 27.96 -36.38
N MET A 672 -9.56 28.82 -36.87
CA MET A 672 -10.99 28.48 -36.98
C MET A 672 -11.29 27.47 -38.08
N ASP A 673 -10.56 27.52 -39.20
CA ASP A 673 -10.80 26.63 -40.33
C ASP A 673 -10.22 25.22 -40.09
N GLU A 674 -9.18 25.12 -39.27
CA GLU A 674 -8.52 23.85 -38.90
C GLU A 674 -9.40 23.04 -37.94
N LEU A 675 -9.97 23.70 -36.91
CA LEU A 675 -10.92 23.12 -35.96
C LEU A 675 -12.21 22.62 -36.61
N LEU A 676 -12.70 23.30 -37.65
CA LEU A 676 -13.90 22.89 -38.38
C LEU A 676 -13.64 21.67 -39.29
N SER A 677 -12.40 21.47 -39.75
CA SER A 677 -12.04 20.39 -40.65
C SER A 677 -11.86 19.02 -39.97
N GLU A 678 -11.38 19.00 -38.71
CA GLU A 678 -11.27 17.77 -37.91
C GLU A 678 -12.63 17.26 -37.44
N HIS A 679 -13.56 18.16 -37.12
CA HIS A 679 -14.92 17.80 -36.69
C HIS A 679 -15.70 16.99 -37.75
N ILE A 680 -15.53 17.34 -39.03
CA ILE A 680 -16.19 16.65 -40.16
C ILE A 680 -15.67 15.20 -40.30
N ARG A 681 -14.42 14.94 -39.91
CA ARG A 681 -13.74 13.65 -40.07
C ARG A 681 -14.17 12.62 -39.02
N ASP A 682 -14.44 13.07 -37.80
CA ASP A 682 -14.82 12.20 -36.69
C ASP A 682 -16.32 11.84 -36.71
N ASP A 683 -17.17 12.71 -37.25
CA ASP A 683 -18.59 12.44 -37.49
C ASP A 683 -18.81 11.33 -38.53
N GLU A 684 -17.93 11.22 -39.55
CA GLU A 684 -17.97 10.11 -40.52
C GLU A 684 -17.65 8.76 -39.84
N VAL A 685 -16.67 8.72 -38.93
CA VAL A 685 -16.26 7.50 -38.21
C VAL A 685 -17.30 7.08 -37.16
N ALA A 686 -17.92 8.03 -36.46
CA ALA A 686 -18.98 7.74 -35.49
C ALA A 686 -20.23 7.18 -36.17
N ARG A 687 -20.55 7.67 -37.37
CA ARG A 687 -21.71 7.22 -38.15
C ARG A 687 -21.54 5.81 -38.71
N GLU A 688 -20.32 5.42 -39.13
CA GLU A 688 -20.02 4.03 -39.53
C GLU A 688 -20.13 3.03 -38.38
N ASN A 689 -19.87 3.45 -37.13
CA ASN A 689 -19.96 2.57 -35.95
C ASN A 689 -21.38 2.44 -35.38
N ALA A 690 -22.25 3.42 -35.61
CA ALA A 690 -23.63 3.42 -35.10
C ALA A 690 -24.60 2.56 -35.94
N GLU A 691 -24.23 2.19 -37.16
CA GLU A 691 -25.05 1.36 -38.07
C GLU A 691 -24.90 -0.16 -37.84
N ALA A 692 -24.14 -0.60 -36.82
CA ALA A 692 -24.05 -2.01 -36.44
C ALA A 692 -25.29 -2.46 -35.61
N GLU A 693 -26.16 -3.26 -36.21
CA GLU A 693 -27.45 -3.67 -35.63
C GLU A 693 -27.35 -4.51 -34.33
N PRO A 694 -28.36 -4.44 -33.43
CA PRO A 694 -28.38 -5.17 -32.18
C PRO A 694 -28.64 -6.69 -32.37
N PHE A 695 -27.82 -7.49 -31.69
CA PHE A 695 -27.85 -8.96 -31.69
C PHE A 695 -29.15 -9.53 -31.11
N ASP A 696 -29.83 -10.40 -31.89
CA ASP A 696 -30.98 -11.20 -31.47
C ASP A 696 -30.51 -12.56 -30.90
N ASP A 697 -30.63 -12.71 -29.58
CA ASP A 697 -30.28 -13.92 -28.83
C ASP A 697 -31.38 -14.99 -28.98
N SER A 698 -31.44 -15.67 -30.14
CA SER A 698 -32.12 -16.96 -30.24
C SER A 698 -31.68 -17.80 -31.44
N ASN A 699 -30.59 -18.57 -31.31
CA ASN A 699 -30.58 -19.98 -31.75
C ASN A 699 -29.27 -20.71 -31.44
N ASP A 700 -29.42 -21.88 -30.84
CA ASP A 700 -28.46 -22.97 -30.89
C ASP A 700 -28.25 -23.43 -32.34
N ASN A 701 -27.04 -23.31 -32.86
CA ASN A 701 -26.49 -24.32 -33.77
C ASN A 701 -24.98 -24.18 -33.92
N GLU A 702 -24.31 -25.33 -33.83
CA GLU A 702 -22.98 -25.60 -34.37
C GLU A 702 -22.90 -25.08 -35.81
N ASN A 703 -22.19 -23.98 -36.02
CA ASN A 703 -21.46 -23.67 -37.26
C ASN A 703 -20.43 -22.59 -36.94
N GLY A 704 -19.21 -22.80 -37.42
CA GLY A 704 -18.05 -21.95 -37.16
C GLY A 704 -18.34 -20.49 -37.44
N ILE A 705 -18.30 -19.68 -36.38
CA ILE A 705 -18.23 -18.23 -36.48
C ILE A 705 -16.78 -17.91 -36.88
N GLU A 706 -16.55 -17.54 -38.14
CA GLU A 706 -15.39 -16.75 -38.51
C GLU A 706 -15.53 -15.39 -37.81
N VAL A 707 -14.94 -15.30 -36.62
CA VAL A 707 -14.76 -14.03 -35.92
C VAL A 707 -13.78 -13.22 -36.76
N GLN A 708 -14.22 -12.09 -37.31
CA GLN A 708 -13.34 -11.14 -37.99
C GLN A 708 -12.19 -10.76 -37.05
N GLU A 709 -10.97 -11.17 -37.41
CA GLU A 709 -9.70 -10.93 -36.72
C GLU A 709 -9.24 -9.45 -36.81
N ASN A 710 -10.13 -8.50 -36.55
CA ASN A 710 -9.80 -7.06 -36.57
C ASN A 710 -9.78 -6.42 -35.18
N ALA A 711 -9.42 -7.19 -34.14
CA ALA A 711 -8.79 -6.59 -32.97
C ALA A 711 -7.37 -6.23 -33.40
N GLY A 712 -7.16 -4.98 -33.85
CA GLY A 712 -5.90 -4.49 -34.38
C GLY A 712 -4.70 -5.08 -33.65
N GLN A 713 -3.96 -5.95 -34.35
CA GLN A 713 -2.68 -6.45 -33.86
C GLN A 713 -1.85 -5.24 -33.46
N PHE A 714 -1.28 -5.28 -32.26
CA PHE A 714 -0.28 -4.31 -31.85
C PHE A 714 0.86 -4.42 -32.88
N ASN A 715 0.93 -3.45 -33.79
CA ASN A 715 1.94 -3.47 -34.84
C ASN A 715 3.27 -3.03 -34.22
N ASP A 716 4.01 -4.00 -33.68
CA ASP A 716 5.37 -3.82 -33.16
C ASP A 716 6.32 -3.18 -34.21
N ALA A 717 5.91 -3.10 -35.49
CA ALA A 717 6.64 -2.34 -36.51
C ALA A 717 6.78 -0.83 -36.19
N HIS A 718 6.02 -0.31 -35.22
CA HIS A 718 6.16 1.05 -34.68
C HIS A 718 6.69 1.11 -33.25
N GLU A 719 7.19 -0.01 -32.67
CA GLU A 719 7.99 0.04 -31.42
C GLU A 719 9.19 0.96 -31.74
N LYS A 720 9.10 2.22 -31.31
CA LYS A 720 9.98 3.33 -31.73
C LYS A 720 11.44 2.88 -31.72
N GLN A 721 12.25 3.37 -32.66
CA GLN A 721 13.73 3.20 -32.70
C GLN A 721 14.45 3.38 -31.34
N VAL A 722 13.80 4.04 -30.38
CA VAL A 722 14.18 4.10 -28.95
C VAL A 722 14.41 2.71 -28.31
N PHE A 723 13.84 1.63 -28.86
CA PHE A 723 14.02 0.26 -28.36
C PHE A 723 15.10 -0.56 -29.09
N ASP A 724 15.73 -0.03 -30.15
CA ASP A 724 16.87 -0.65 -30.86
C ASP A 724 18.20 -0.53 -30.08
N VAL A 725 18.14 -0.57 -28.74
CA VAL A 725 19.33 -0.57 -27.91
C VAL A 725 19.84 -2.00 -27.81
N ASP A 726 21.14 -2.20 -28.05
CA ASP A 726 21.78 -3.50 -27.81
C ASP A 726 21.53 -3.94 -26.35
N MET A 727 20.73 -5.00 -26.20
CA MET A 727 20.34 -5.55 -24.91
C MET A 727 21.56 -5.91 -24.05
N ALA A 728 22.65 -6.39 -24.65
CA ALA A 728 23.84 -6.75 -23.89
C ALA A 728 24.54 -5.52 -23.30
N GLU A 729 24.63 -4.43 -24.07
CA GLU A 729 25.19 -3.16 -23.59
C GLU A 729 24.27 -2.50 -22.55
N ALA A 730 22.94 -2.59 -22.72
CA ALA A 730 21.98 -2.13 -21.72
C ALA A 730 22.12 -2.89 -20.40
N VAL A 731 22.21 -4.22 -20.44
CA VAL A 731 22.45 -5.07 -19.27
C VAL A 731 23.77 -4.69 -18.61
N LYS A 732 24.85 -4.51 -19.39
CA LYS A 732 26.17 -4.13 -18.87
C LYS A 732 26.10 -2.79 -18.14
N LYS A 733 25.54 -1.75 -18.76
CA LYS A 733 25.37 -0.42 -18.14
C LYS A 733 24.50 -0.48 -16.89
N PHE A 734 23.41 -1.26 -16.93
CA PHE A 734 22.54 -1.45 -15.78
C PHE A 734 23.26 -2.13 -14.62
N MET A 735 24.00 -3.22 -14.88
CA MET A 735 24.80 -3.89 -13.86
C MET A 735 25.90 -3.02 -13.27
N ILE A 736 26.60 -2.24 -14.10
CA ILE A 736 27.59 -1.26 -13.63
C ILE A 736 26.91 -0.25 -12.69
N SER A 737 25.78 0.34 -13.11
CA SER A 737 25.02 1.29 -12.28
C SER A 737 24.58 0.68 -10.94
N MET A 738 24.11 -0.58 -10.94
CA MET A 738 23.75 -1.28 -9.71
C MET A 738 24.92 -1.50 -8.76
N ASN A 739 26.13 -1.75 -9.28
CA ASN A 739 27.30 -2.12 -8.48
C ASN A 739 28.19 -0.93 -8.10
N LEU A 740 28.14 0.15 -8.86
CA LEU A 740 29.00 1.33 -8.68
C LEU A 740 29.02 1.86 -7.24
N PRO A 741 27.88 1.98 -6.51
CA PRO A 741 27.92 2.43 -5.11
C PRO A 741 28.71 1.51 -4.17
N VAL A 742 28.69 0.19 -4.44
CA VAL A 742 29.46 -0.80 -3.67
C VAL A 742 30.94 -0.67 -4.00
N GLU A 743 31.29 -0.63 -5.29
CA GLU A 743 32.67 -0.47 -5.75
C GLU A 743 33.30 0.82 -5.23
N MET A 744 32.54 1.94 -5.25
CA MET A 744 32.98 3.20 -4.66
C MET A 744 33.20 3.08 -3.15
N SER A 745 32.32 2.37 -2.43
CA SER A 745 32.50 2.15 -0.99
C SER A 745 33.76 1.32 -0.69
N GLU A 746 33.98 0.23 -1.44
CA GLU A 746 35.18 -0.60 -1.29
C GLU A 746 36.46 0.16 -1.65
N SER A 747 36.43 0.97 -2.72
CA SER A 747 37.54 1.82 -3.10
C SER A 747 37.88 2.82 -1.99
N ARG A 748 36.86 3.50 -1.43
CA ARG A 748 37.03 4.42 -0.29
C ARG A 748 37.61 3.71 0.94
N GLU A 749 37.21 2.47 1.22
CA GLU A 749 37.78 1.69 2.32
C GLU A 749 39.23 1.28 2.06
N LYS A 750 39.59 0.90 0.83
CA LYS A 750 40.99 0.63 0.45
C LYS A 750 41.85 1.88 0.63
N ILE A 751 41.36 3.03 0.17
CA ILE A 751 42.02 4.34 0.36
C ILE A 751 42.14 4.66 1.85
N ALA A 752 41.09 4.43 2.65
CA ALA A 752 41.14 4.68 4.07
C ALA A 752 42.19 3.81 4.78
N LYS A 753 42.25 2.50 4.46
CA LYS A 753 43.27 1.58 4.97
C LYS A 753 44.68 2.04 4.61
N ALA A 754 44.90 2.47 3.36
CA ALA A 754 46.18 3.02 2.91
C ALA A 754 46.57 4.33 3.62
N ASN A 755 45.59 5.10 4.11
CA ASN A 755 45.79 6.38 4.82
C ASN A 755 45.62 6.26 6.35
N GLY A 756 46.03 5.12 6.94
CA GLY A 756 46.01 4.94 8.39
C GLY A 756 44.61 4.91 9.01
N GLY A 757 43.64 4.37 8.26
CA GLY A 757 42.23 4.29 8.66
C GLY A 757 41.41 5.56 8.40
N LYS A 758 42.00 6.62 7.81
CA LYS A 758 41.30 7.86 7.52
C LYS A 758 40.83 7.93 6.07
N TYR A 759 39.54 8.22 5.88
CA TYR A 759 38.93 8.41 4.57
C TYR A 759 39.44 9.70 3.93
N ARG A 760 39.79 9.69 2.64
CA ARG A 760 40.29 10.88 1.94
C ARG A 760 39.26 11.37 0.92
N CYS A 761 39.02 12.67 0.87
CA CYS A 761 38.21 13.26 -0.21
C CYS A 761 39.06 13.40 -1.47
N GLU A 762 38.72 12.64 -2.51
CA GLU A 762 39.43 12.68 -3.79
C GLU A 762 39.28 14.03 -4.48
N VAL A 763 38.08 14.63 -4.46
CA VAL A 763 37.82 15.95 -5.04
C VAL A 763 38.75 16.99 -4.40
N CYS A 764 38.71 17.16 -3.08
CA CYS A 764 39.60 18.11 -2.38
C CYS A 764 41.08 17.80 -2.54
N PHE A 765 41.46 16.53 -2.63
CA PHE A 765 42.85 16.16 -2.88
C PHE A 765 43.30 16.56 -4.28
N THR A 766 42.43 16.40 -5.28
CA THR A 766 42.69 16.78 -6.68
C THR A 766 42.58 18.28 -6.94
N LEU A 767 42.12 19.09 -6.00
CA LEU A 767 42.16 20.54 -6.17
C LEU A 767 43.58 21.06 -5.84
N PRO A 768 44.16 21.93 -6.70
CA PRO A 768 45.38 22.69 -6.38
C PRO A 768 45.28 23.38 -5.02
N PRO A 769 46.39 23.52 -4.25
CA PRO A 769 46.36 24.18 -2.95
C PRO A 769 45.75 25.58 -2.99
N GLU A 770 45.92 26.32 -4.09
CA GLU A 770 45.34 27.65 -4.28
C GLU A 770 43.81 27.61 -4.46
N GLN A 771 43.28 26.54 -5.07
CA GLN A 771 41.83 26.33 -5.27
C GLN A 771 41.14 25.66 -4.07
N ARG A 772 41.90 25.25 -3.04
CA ARG A 772 41.34 24.86 -1.74
C ARG A 772 40.87 26.10 -0.93
N THR A 773 40.70 27.24 -1.58
CA THR A 773 40.35 28.52 -0.95
C THR A 773 38.84 28.68 -0.82
N GLY A 774 38.38 28.70 0.43
CA GLY A 774 37.00 28.95 0.85
C GLY A 774 36.91 28.95 2.37
N ARG A 775 35.73 29.20 2.95
CA ARG A 775 35.44 29.21 4.42
C ARG A 775 35.97 27.97 5.19
N TYR A 776 36.39 26.93 4.48
CA TYR A 776 36.94 25.67 5.01
C TYR A 776 38.47 25.55 5.00
N LYS A 777 39.22 26.64 4.86
CA LYS A 777 40.70 26.64 4.92
C LYS A 777 41.27 25.94 6.18
N LYS A 778 40.53 25.94 7.31
CA LYS A 778 40.88 25.22 8.55
C LYS A 778 40.59 23.70 8.52
N VAL A 779 39.67 23.24 7.68
CA VAL A 779 39.29 21.80 7.56
C VAL A 779 40.06 21.13 6.40
N LEU A 780 40.45 21.90 5.39
CA LEU A 780 41.13 21.45 4.17
C LEU A 780 42.63 21.11 4.37
N THR A 781 43.22 21.37 5.54
CA THR A 781 44.63 21.05 5.78
C THR A 781 44.89 19.55 5.85
N THR A 782 43.88 18.73 6.18
CA THR A 782 44.09 17.28 6.32
C THR A 782 43.45 16.45 5.21
N ASN A 783 42.51 16.98 4.41
CA ASN A 783 41.76 16.27 3.34
C ASN A 783 41.24 14.87 3.74
N THR A 784 41.22 14.57 5.03
CA THR A 784 41.04 13.24 5.58
C THR A 784 40.01 13.30 6.71
N PHE A 785 39.21 12.25 6.81
CA PHE A 785 38.06 12.14 7.68
C PHE A 785 38.18 10.86 8.49
N SER A 786 37.88 10.94 9.79
CA SER A 786 37.97 9.78 10.69
C SER A 786 36.92 8.71 10.42
N THR A 787 35.81 9.07 9.77
CA THR A 787 34.69 8.16 9.50
C THR A 787 34.14 8.39 8.09
N LYS A 788 33.54 7.35 7.50
CA LYS A 788 32.86 7.42 6.20
C LYS A 788 31.75 8.49 6.21
N THR A 789 30.96 8.55 7.28
CA THR A 789 29.88 9.54 7.44
C THR A 789 30.40 10.99 7.40
N HIS A 790 31.58 11.27 7.96
CA HIS A 790 32.20 12.59 7.86
C HIS A 790 32.67 12.91 6.44
N LEU A 791 33.21 11.92 5.73
CA LEU A 791 33.53 12.07 4.31
C LEU A 791 32.25 12.32 3.49
N ASP A 792 31.19 11.54 3.68
CA ASP A 792 29.95 11.68 2.91
C ASP A 792 29.30 13.05 3.11
N ARG A 793 29.19 13.53 4.37
CA ARG A 793 28.72 14.90 4.67
C ARG A 793 29.58 15.98 4.01
N HIS A 794 30.89 15.73 3.90
CA HIS A 794 31.78 16.63 3.19
C HIS A 794 31.59 16.56 1.67
N LEU A 795 31.37 15.37 1.10
CA LEU A 795 31.07 15.21 -0.32
C LEU A 795 29.77 15.92 -0.72
N ASP A 796 28.78 15.97 0.17
CA ASP A 796 27.55 16.75 -0.03
C ASP A 796 27.79 18.27 -0.10
N SER A 797 28.91 18.74 0.45
CA SER A 797 29.33 20.14 0.31
C SER A 797 29.89 20.45 -1.09
N HIS A 798 30.30 19.42 -1.85
CA HIS A 798 30.68 19.61 -3.25
C HIS A 798 29.46 19.86 -4.11
N THR A 799 29.51 20.92 -4.90
CA THR A 799 28.55 21.11 -5.99
C THR A 799 28.93 20.22 -7.17
N GLU A 800 27.98 19.90 -8.04
CA GLU A 800 28.25 19.18 -9.29
C GLU A 800 29.35 19.88 -10.12
N TRP A 801 29.39 21.22 -10.10
CA TRP A 801 30.47 22.00 -10.68
C TRP A 801 31.86 21.64 -10.12
N GLN A 802 32.00 21.51 -8.80
CA GLN A 802 33.28 21.12 -8.18
C GLN A 802 33.66 19.67 -8.46
N LYS A 803 32.65 18.79 -8.63
CA LYS A 803 32.85 17.38 -8.98
C LYS A 803 33.40 17.19 -10.40
N LEU A 804 33.40 18.23 -11.25
CA LEU A 804 34.00 18.17 -12.59
C LEU A 804 35.53 18.21 -12.56
N ALA A 805 36.15 18.81 -11.54
CA ALA A 805 37.60 19.04 -11.50
C ALA A 805 38.47 17.77 -11.67
N PRO A 806 38.14 16.60 -11.08
CA PRO A 806 38.85 15.35 -11.35
C PRO A 806 38.82 14.93 -12.82
N TYR A 807 37.70 15.15 -13.52
CA TYR A 807 37.52 14.78 -14.93
C TYR A 807 38.25 15.72 -15.89
N MET A 808 38.60 16.91 -15.43
CA MET A 808 39.38 17.88 -16.19
C MET A 808 40.88 17.54 -16.25
N ARG A 809 41.35 16.56 -15.48
CA ARG A 809 42.79 16.21 -15.45
C ARG A 809 43.16 15.28 -16.61
N THR A 810 44.38 15.43 -17.10
CA THR A 810 45.03 14.43 -17.97
C THR A 810 46.08 13.64 -17.17
N GLU A 811 46.75 12.67 -17.81
CA GLU A 811 47.90 11.98 -17.22
C GLU A 811 49.07 12.94 -16.93
N SER A 812 49.17 14.05 -17.67
CA SER A 812 50.17 15.08 -17.41
C SER A 812 49.70 15.99 -16.27
N PRO A 813 50.51 16.19 -15.22
CA PRO A 813 50.15 17.02 -14.07
C PRO A 813 49.99 18.51 -14.44
N THR A 814 50.49 18.93 -15.61
CA THR A 814 50.44 20.31 -16.10
C THR A 814 49.48 20.48 -17.28
N SER A 815 48.68 19.46 -17.62
CA SER A 815 47.70 19.55 -18.71
C SER A 815 46.34 19.08 -18.25
N PHE A 816 45.34 19.89 -18.56
CA PHE A 816 43.94 19.65 -18.29
C PHE A 816 43.19 19.48 -19.61
N LYS A 817 41.99 18.91 -19.57
CA LYS A 817 41.13 18.70 -20.74
C LYS A 817 39.68 19.02 -20.41
N CYS A 818 38.90 19.35 -21.42
CA CYS A 818 37.44 19.39 -21.30
C CYS A 818 36.93 18.03 -20.77
N PRO A 819 36.00 17.99 -19.80
CA PRO A 819 35.45 16.73 -19.28
C PRO A 819 34.57 16.01 -20.31
N ILE A 820 34.15 16.69 -21.39
CA ILE A 820 33.46 16.07 -22.52
C ILE A 820 34.49 15.38 -23.40
N PHE A 821 34.31 14.06 -23.54
CA PHE A 821 35.24 13.21 -24.26
C PHE A 821 35.43 13.66 -25.73
N GLU A 822 34.35 14.09 -26.39
CA GLU A 822 34.33 14.48 -27.81
C GLU A 822 34.99 15.83 -28.07
N CYS A 823 35.04 16.72 -27.08
CA CYS A 823 35.61 18.06 -27.24
C CYS A 823 37.13 18.03 -27.50
N GLY A 824 37.85 17.13 -26.82
CA GLY A 824 39.30 16.90 -27.04
C GLY A 824 40.25 18.06 -26.69
N GLN A 825 39.74 19.26 -26.39
CA GLN A 825 40.54 20.46 -26.08
C GLN A 825 41.34 20.28 -24.79
N LYS A 826 42.60 20.75 -24.81
CA LYS A 826 43.53 20.71 -23.68
C LYS A 826 43.95 22.12 -23.24
N PHE A 827 44.18 22.27 -21.95
CA PHE A 827 44.42 23.55 -21.29
C PHE A 827 45.56 23.44 -20.28
N SER A 828 46.12 24.57 -19.87
CA SER A 828 47.23 24.65 -18.92
C SER A 828 46.75 24.75 -17.46
N THR A 829 45.54 25.26 -17.25
CA THR A 829 44.90 25.41 -15.92
C THR A 829 43.47 24.89 -15.92
N VAL A 830 42.92 24.61 -14.74
CA VAL A 830 41.52 24.19 -14.58
C VAL A 830 40.57 25.35 -14.88
N GLU A 831 40.98 26.57 -14.57
CA GLU A 831 40.24 27.81 -14.85
C GLU A 831 40.01 27.98 -16.36
N GLU A 832 41.03 27.75 -17.18
CA GLU A 832 40.91 27.77 -18.65
C GLU A 832 39.92 26.70 -19.15
N VAL A 833 39.94 25.49 -18.56
CA VAL A 833 38.95 24.45 -18.90
C VAL A 833 37.55 24.92 -18.53
N GLN A 834 37.37 25.48 -17.34
CA GLN A 834 36.08 25.95 -16.83
C GLN A 834 35.52 27.08 -17.67
N GLU A 835 36.37 28.04 -18.06
CA GLU A 835 36.02 29.11 -18.98
C GLU A 835 35.55 28.52 -20.30
N HIS A 836 36.37 27.69 -20.94
CA HIS A 836 36.03 26.99 -22.17
C HIS A 836 34.70 26.22 -22.07
N CYS A 837 34.51 25.43 -21.00
CA CYS A 837 33.28 24.67 -20.77
C CYS A 837 32.06 25.57 -20.69
N THR A 838 32.19 26.80 -20.20
CA THR A 838 31.06 27.75 -20.07
C THR A 838 30.91 28.71 -21.24
N THR A 839 31.83 28.72 -22.20
CA THR A 839 31.78 29.67 -23.33
C THR A 839 31.78 28.98 -24.68
N ASN A 840 32.67 28.02 -24.88
CA ASN A 840 33.07 27.51 -26.20
C ASN A 840 32.85 26.01 -26.39
N CYS A 841 32.30 25.32 -25.39
CA CYS A 841 31.99 23.88 -25.47
C CYS A 841 30.55 23.65 -25.97
N ASP A 842 30.31 22.52 -26.64
CA ASP A 842 28.99 22.18 -27.18
C ASP A 842 27.92 22.09 -26.06
N ASP A 843 28.28 21.55 -24.89
CA ASP A 843 27.40 21.51 -23.71
C ASP A 843 27.55 22.75 -22.79
N SER A 844 27.99 23.88 -23.33
CA SER A 844 28.08 25.15 -22.60
C SER A 844 26.80 25.51 -21.82
N PRO A 845 25.58 25.28 -22.32
CA PRO A 845 24.36 25.49 -21.52
C PRO A 845 24.31 24.67 -20.22
N VAL A 846 24.74 23.41 -20.25
CA VAL A 846 24.78 22.53 -19.07
C VAL A 846 25.81 23.05 -18.07
N PHE A 847 27.03 23.36 -18.52
CA PHE A 847 28.08 23.88 -17.65
C PHE A 847 27.75 25.26 -17.04
N LYS A 848 27.11 26.15 -17.80
CA LYS A 848 26.60 27.43 -17.28
C LYS A 848 25.57 27.20 -16.17
N SER A 849 24.66 26.23 -16.35
CA SER A 849 23.68 25.85 -15.33
C SER A 849 24.35 25.34 -14.06
N LEU A 850 25.33 24.42 -14.20
CA LEU A 850 26.10 23.88 -13.07
C LEU A 850 26.89 24.97 -12.32
N LYS A 851 27.55 25.87 -13.06
CA LYS A 851 28.31 27.00 -12.49
C LYS A 851 27.39 27.97 -11.75
N ARG A 852 26.26 28.36 -12.35
CA ARG A 852 25.26 29.22 -11.70
C ARG A 852 24.73 28.60 -10.41
N ALA A 853 24.41 27.30 -10.41
CA ALA A 853 24.01 26.59 -9.20
C ALA A 853 25.09 26.62 -8.11
N HIS A 854 26.36 26.50 -8.48
CA HIS A 854 27.49 26.60 -7.57
C HIS A 854 27.66 28.01 -6.99
N GLU A 855 27.58 29.05 -7.83
CA GLU A 855 27.66 30.44 -7.40
C GLU A 855 26.51 30.80 -6.46
N ASN A 856 25.28 30.38 -6.77
CA ASN A 856 24.11 30.57 -5.92
C ASN A 856 24.30 29.92 -4.54
N ARG A 857 24.80 28.68 -4.49
CA ARG A 857 25.11 27.99 -3.22
C ARG A 857 26.21 28.68 -2.43
N SER A 858 27.19 29.27 -3.11
CA SER A 858 28.31 29.97 -2.49
C SER A 858 27.90 31.33 -1.92
N ARG A 859 27.00 32.04 -2.61
CA ARG A 859 26.45 33.34 -2.20
C ARG A 859 25.47 33.24 -1.03
N GLY A 860 24.70 32.16 -0.92
CA GLY A 860 23.65 31.95 0.11
C GLY A 860 24.13 31.75 1.56
N THR A 861 25.40 32.00 1.90
CA THR A 861 25.97 31.64 3.22
C THR A 861 25.96 32.75 4.29
N GLY A 862 25.11 33.77 4.11
CA GLY A 862 24.79 34.74 5.16
C GLY A 862 23.74 34.22 6.16
N THR A 863 22.74 33.49 5.70
CA THR A 863 21.53 33.17 6.49
C THR A 863 20.83 31.89 6.02
N GLY A 864 21.57 30.77 5.96
CA GLY A 864 21.02 29.41 5.79
C GLY A 864 22.14 28.39 6.02
N PRO A 865 21.94 27.21 6.65
CA PRO A 865 20.71 26.45 6.98
C PRO A 865 20.23 26.58 8.44
N ARG A 866 20.85 27.45 9.25
CA ARG A 866 20.43 27.66 10.65
C ARG A 866 19.10 28.40 10.75
N THR A 867 18.76 29.24 9.78
CA THR A 867 17.45 29.88 9.62
C THR A 867 16.39 28.90 9.18
N SER A 868 16.68 27.88 8.36
CA SER A 868 15.67 26.85 8.05
C SER A 868 15.47 25.87 9.20
N LEU A 869 16.52 25.59 9.99
CA LEU A 869 16.37 24.83 11.23
C LEU A 869 15.64 25.64 12.30
N LYS A 870 15.94 26.94 12.45
CA LYS A 870 15.20 27.85 13.32
C LYS A 870 13.78 28.07 12.83
N ALA A 871 13.53 28.18 11.53
CA ALA A 871 12.18 28.32 10.96
C ALA A 871 11.41 27.01 11.04
N ARG A 872 12.05 25.84 10.91
CA ARG A 872 11.42 24.54 11.18
C ARG A 872 11.17 24.32 12.65
N LYS A 873 12.07 24.79 13.51
CA LYS A 873 11.92 24.70 14.97
C LYS A 873 10.90 25.70 15.47
N LEU A 874 10.85 26.90 14.89
CA LEU A 874 9.84 27.94 15.11
C LEU A 874 8.50 27.54 14.50
N ALA A 875 8.46 26.89 13.33
CA ALA A 875 7.24 26.31 12.75
C ALA A 875 6.72 25.15 13.61
N ALA A 876 7.62 24.29 14.11
CA ALA A 876 7.26 23.24 15.06
C ALA A 876 6.88 23.78 16.45
N GLU A 877 7.41 24.93 16.86
CA GLU A 877 7.05 25.66 18.09
C GLU A 877 5.72 26.43 17.90
N LEU A 878 5.44 26.96 16.71
CA LEU A 878 4.17 27.57 16.29
C LEU A 878 3.05 26.50 16.20
N GLU A 879 3.36 25.32 15.64
CA GLU A 879 2.48 24.14 15.63
C GLU A 879 2.16 23.63 17.05
N GLN A 880 2.98 23.98 18.05
CA GLN A 880 2.78 23.59 19.45
C GLN A 880 2.19 24.72 20.33
N GLY A 881 1.92 25.89 19.74
CA GLY A 881 1.46 27.10 20.43
C GLY A 881 2.60 27.83 21.14
N ILE A 882 2.80 29.11 20.80
CA ILE A 882 3.76 29.99 21.48
C ILE A 882 3.05 30.61 22.69
N GLU A 883 3.64 30.48 23.89
CA GLU A 883 3.27 31.30 25.05
C GLU A 883 3.81 32.72 24.82
N LEU A 884 2.92 33.67 24.56
CA LEU A 884 3.25 35.10 24.58
C LEU A 884 3.22 35.58 26.02
N ASP A 885 4.30 36.23 26.47
CA ASP A 885 4.33 36.84 27.79
C ASP A 885 3.60 38.20 27.81
N ASP A 886 3.52 38.81 28.99
CA ASP A 886 2.83 40.10 29.16
C ASP A 886 3.50 41.24 28.37
N GLU A 887 4.80 41.13 28.04
CA GLU A 887 5.51 42.11 27.20
C GLU A 887 5.10 41.94 25.73
N ASP A 888 5.04 40.71 25.23
CA ASP A 888 4.58 40.42 23.87
C ASP A 888 3.12 40.84 23.66
N MET A 889 2.26 40.60 24.66
CA MET A 889 0.86 41.05 24.65
C MET A 889 0.74 42.58 24.71
N ALA A 890 1.67 43.27 25.35
CA ALA A 890 1.73 44.72 25.33
C ALA A 890 2.13 45.25 23.95
N VAL A 891 3.02 44.56 23.23
CA VAL A 891 3.40 44.90 21.85
C VAL A 891 2.22 44.72 20.89
N VAL A 892 1.47 43.62 20.98
CA VAL A 892 0.27 43.40 20.15
C VAL A 892 -0.76 44.52 20.37
N LYS A 893 -1.05 44.86 21.64
CA LYS A 893 -1.93 45.99 21.97
C LYS A 893 -1.38 47.33 21.50
N TRP A 894 -0.08 47.53 21.52
CA TRP A 894 0.54 48.76 21.04
C TRP A 894 0.32 48.92 19.53
N TRP A 895 0.52 47.86 18.75
CA TRP A 895 0.26 47.87 17.29
C TRP A 895 -1.21 48.11 16.95
N GLU A 896 -2.16 47.50 17.67
CA GLU A 896 -3.60 47.76 17.49
C GLU A 896 -3.96 49.25 17.67
N ASN A 897 -3.31 49.91 18.63
CA ASN A 897 -3.63 51.28 19.05
C ASN A 897 -2.73 52.35 18.42
N LEU A 898 -1.89 52.01 17.44
CA LEU A 898 -1.07 52.99 16.73
C LEU A 898 -1.95 54.03 16.03
N THR A 899 -1.70 55.30 16.35
CA THR A 899 -2.30 56.45 15.66
C THR A 899 -1.53 56.74 14.36
N SER A 900 -2.17 57.41 13.40
CA SER A 900 -1.51 57.78 12.14
C SER A 900 -0.20 58.55 12.35
N ASP A 901 -0.17 59.47 13.32
CA ASP A 901 1.04 60.22 13.69
C ASP A 901 2.16 59.30 14.21
N GLN A 902 1.83 58.23 14.93
CA GLN A 902 2.82 57.26 15.40
C GLN A 902 3.33 56.36 14.27
N VAL A 903 2.46 56.00 13.32
CA VAL A 903 2.85 55.28 12.10
C VAL A 903 3.81 56.14 11.27
N GLU A 904 3.58 57.45 11.19
CA GLU A 904 4.48 58.40 10.51
C GLU A 904 5.85 58.46 11.19
N GLN A 905 5.88 58.55 12.52
CA GLN A 905 7.14 58.52 13.26
C GLN A 905 7.89 57.19 13.13
N ILE A 906 7.18 56.06 13.03
CA ILE A 906 7.78 54.74 12.78
C ILE A 906 8.36 54.69 11.36
N ALA A 907 7.60 55.15 10.36
CA ALA A 907 8.05 55.21 8.98
C ALA A 907 9.33 56.05 8.85
N LEU A 908 9.35 57.25 9.45
CA LEU A 908 10.52 58.12 9.52
C LEU A 908 11.70 57.48 10.25
N LYS A 909 11.47 56.83 11.40
CA LYS A 909 12.53 56.23 12.21
C LYS A 909 13.22 55.06 11.50
N TYR A 910 12.48 54.28 10.72
CA TYR A 910 12.98 53.10 10.03
C TYR A 910 13.17 53.29 8.52
N ASN A 911 13.02 54.53 8.03
CA ASN A 911 13.14 54.90 6.63
C ASN A 911 12.25 54.04 5.70
N LEU A 912 11.00 53.84 6.13
CA LEU A 912 9.95 53.17 5.36
C LEU A 912 9.08 54.23 4.67
N ASP A 913 8.49 53.88 3.54
CA ASP A 913 7.52 54.74 2.87
C ASP A 913 6.24 54.87 3.72
N PHE A 914 5.85 56.10 4.03
CA PHE A 914 4.73 56.36 4.93
C PHE A 914 3.38 56.00 4.29
N GLU A 915 3.22 56.20 2.98
CA GLU A 915 1.98 55.88 2.27
C GLU A 915 1.79 54.36 2.17
N GLU A 916 2.84 53.61 1.83
CA GLU A 916 2.81 52.14 1.82
C GLU A 916 2.56 51.56 3.22
N LEU A 917 3.25 52.07 4.24
CA LEU A 917 3.04 51.58 5.61
C LEU A 917 1.63 51.91 6.10
N THR A 918 1.10 53.10 5.80
CA THR A 918 -0.26 53.50 6.15
C THR A 918 -1.31 52.64 5.43
N ALA A 919 -1.06 52.27 4.17
CA ALA A 919 -1.94 51.37 3.41
C ALA A 919 -1.98 49.94 4.00
N LEU A 920 -0.88 49.47 4.61
CA LEU A 920 -0.80 48.16 5.27
C LEU A 920 -1.34 48.15 6.71
N MET A 921 -1.56 49.31 7.34
CA MET A 921 -2.01 49.38 8.74
C MET A 921 -3.36 48.69 9.02
N PRO A 922 -4.39 48.75 8.13
CA PRO A 922 -5.63 48.00 8.34
C PRO A 922 -5.39 46.50 8.47
N ASP A 923 -4.61 45.91 7.56
CA ASP A 923 -4.32 44.47 7.53
C ASP A 923 -3.49 44.04 8.75
N ILE A 924 -2.52 44.86 9.15
CA ILE A 924 -1.71 44.62 10.36
C ILE A 924 -2.60 44.65 11.60
N LYS A 925 -3.54 45.60 11.70
CA LYS A 925 -4.47 45.70 12.83
C LYS A 925 -5.46 44.54 12.86
N GLU A 926 -5.95 44.09 11.70
CA GLU A 926 -6.83 42.94 11.57
C GLU A 926 -6.12 41.64 11.97
N ALA A 927 -4.89 41.42 11.51
CA ALA A 927 -4.09 40.26 11.86
C ALA A 927 -3.79 40.20 13.38
N MET A 928 -3.48 41.34 13.99
CA MET A 928 -3.24 41.44 15.44
C MET A 928 -4.52 41.24 16.26
N GLY A 929 -5.66 41.77 15.79
CA GLY A 929 -6.97 41.57 16.40
C GLY A 929 -7.43 40.11 16.36
N SER A 930 -7.23 39.44 15.23
CA SER A 930 -7.49 38.00 15.07
C SER A 930 -6.62 37.15 16.01
N THR A 931 -5.33 37.48 16.11
CA THR A 931 -4.40 36.83 17.05
C THR A 931 -4.87 36.99 18.51
N ARG A 932 -5.35 38.18 18.87
CA ARG A 932 -5.88 38.46 20.22
C ARG A 932 -7.18 37.70 20.52
N GLU A 933 -8.08 37.56 19.56
CA GLU A 933 -9.32 36.77 19.72
C GLU A 933 -9.04 35.27 19.84
N GLN A 934 -8.09 34.74 19.07
CA GLN A 934 -7.67 33.34 19.19
C GLN A 934 -7.06 33.03 20.56
N ILE A 935 -6.33 33.98 21.15
CA ILE A 935 -5.81 33.88 22.53
C ILE A 935 -6.95 33.98 23.55
N ARG A 936 -7.89 34.92 23.38
CA ARG A 936 -9.05 35.10 24.29
C ARG A 936 -9.94 33.87 24.36
N ASP A 937 -10.15 33.21 23.22
CA ASP A 937 -11.07 32.08 23.09
C ASP A 937 -10.43 30.73 23.52
N GLY A 938 -9.22 30.76 24.09
CA GLY A 938 -8.56 29.58 24.69
C GLY A 938 -8.10 28.54 23.67
N LYS A 939 -8.04 28.90 22.38
CA LYS A 939 -7.53 28.05 21.29
C LYS A 939 -6.00 27.93 21.29
N ALA A 940 -5.30 28.78 22.05
CA ALA A 940 -3.92 28.58 22.48
C ALA A 940 -3.92 28.01 23.92
N HIS A 941 -3.49 26.76 24.12
CA HIS A 941 -3.47 26.13 25.43
C HIS A 941 -2.18 26.47 26.22
N MET A 942 -2.33 26.98 27.45
CA MET A 942 -1.26 26.94 28.46
C MET A 942 -1.04 25.48 28.92
N VAL A 943 -0.05 24.80 28.36
CA VAL A 943 0.42 23.53 28.91
C VAL A 943 1.58 23.82 29.86
N LYS A 944 1.28 23.91 31.17
CA LYS A 944 2.36 23.85 32.18
C LYS A 944 3.10 22.52 32.01
N PRO A 945 4.42 22.52 31.74
CA PRO A 945 5.15 21.27 31.62
C PRO A 945 5.11 20.53 32.95
N LYS A 946 4.55 19.31 32.95
CA LYS A 946 4.76 18.35 34.02
C LYS A 946 6.26 18.01 34.04
N ARG A 947 7.02 18.66 34.93
CA ARG A 947 8.32 18.15 35.34
C ARG A 947 8.13 16.76 35.93
N ASP A 948 8.75 15.77 35.30
CA ASP A 948 8.96 14.45 35.87
C ASP A 948 9.91 14.60 37.07
N THR A 949 9.35 14.53 38.28
CA THR A 949 10.08 14.70 39.55
C THR A 949 10.89 13.46 39.96
N SER A 950 11.10 12.50 39.05
CA SER A 950 11.83 11.26 39.36
C SER A 950 13.36 11.35 39.24
N GLN A 951 13.93 12.50 38.87
CA GLN A 951 15.38 12.73 38.93
C GLN A 951 15.69 13.98 39.77
N GLY A 952 16.05 13.76 41.04
CA GLY A 952 16.54 14.82 41.91
C GLY A 952 17.82 15.46 41.36
N LEU A 953 17.90 16.79 41.44
CA LEU A 953 19.10 17.56 41.14
C LEU A 953 20.22 17.22 42.13
N PRO A 954 21.50 17.33 41.73
CA PRO A 954 22.62 17.14 42.66
C PRO A 954 22.52 18.12 43.84
N PRO A 955 22.74 17.68 45.09
CA PRO A 955 22.73 18.58 46.25
C PRO A 955 23.74 19.73 46.06
N GLY A 956 23.29 20.97 46.27
CA GLY A 956 24.14 22.18 46.22
C GLY A 956 24.15 22.94 44.88
N LEU A 957 23.32 22.57 43.90
CA LEU A 957 23.17 23.37 42.68
C LEU A 957 22.27 24.61 42.91
N GLU A 958 21.25 24.50 43.77
CA GLU A 958 20.36 25.61 44.12
C GLU A 958 21.12 26.72 44.85
N ASP A 959 21.96 26.36 45.82
CA ASP A 959 22.79 27.33 46.55
C ASP A 959 23.76 28.08 45.63
N ARG A 960 24.29 27.44 44.58
CA ARG A 960 25.23 28.06 43.62
C ARG A 960 24.53 28.94 42.59
N VAL A 961 23.28 28.66 42.28
CA VAL A 961 22.46 29.49 41.40
C VAL A 961 22.02 30.73 42.15
N ASP A 962 21.61 30.60 43.41
CA ASP A 962 21.24 31.74 44.25
C ASP A 962 22.45 32.61 44.57
N GLU A 963 23.64 32.03 44.82
CA GLU A 963 24.90 32.77 44.99
C GLU A 963 25.31 33.51 43.70
N TYR A 964 25.09 32.93 42.51
CA TYR A 964 25.40 33.59 41.24
C TYR A 964 24.41 34.73 40.92
N MET A 965 23.12 34.51 41.14
CA MET A 965 22.06 35.49 40.89
C MET A 965 22.10 36.66 41.89
N SER A 966 22.59 36.42 43.10
CA SER A 966 22.84 37.47 44.10
C SER A 966 24.24 38.09 44.00
N SER A 967 25.11 37.59 43.10
CA SER A 967 26.45 38.12 42.94
C SER A 967 26.43 39.50 42.29
N GLU A 968 27.29 40.39 42.79
CA GLU A 968 27.54 41.71 42.22
C GLU A 968 27.96 41.64 40.73
N ARG A 969 28.55 40.50 40.35
CA ARG A 969 28.95 40.19 38.97
C ARG A 969 27.74 40.06 38.03
N PHE A 970 26.65 39.43 38.47
CA PHE A 970 25.42 39.31 37.68
C PHE A 970 24.78 40.69 37.48
N ASN A 971 24.73 41.51 38.53
CA ASN A 971 24.18 42.87 38.45
C ASN A 971 25.02 43.78 37.53
N GLN A 972 26.35 43.69 37.58
CA GLN A 972 27.24 44.43 36.67
C GLN A 972 27.08 44.00 35.19
N GLU A 973 26.79 42.72 34.95
CA GLU A 973 26.59 42.16 33.61
C GLU A 973 25.22 42.58 33.03
N VAL A 974 24.19 42.63 33.87
CA VAL A 974 22.87 43.22 33.54
C VAL A 974 22.98 44.72 33.25
N GLU A 975 23.69 45.48 34.08
CA GLU A 975 23.90 46.92 33.83
C GLU A 975 24.72 47.20 32.56
N ARG A 976 25.75 46.39 32.26
CA ARG A 976 26.50 46.52 30.99
C ARG A 976 25.60 46.27 29.78
N ARG A 977 24.68 45.32 29.90
CA ARG A 977 23.73 44.98 28.83
C ARG A 977 22.71 46.10 28.61
N ASN A 978 22.21 46.70 29.68
CA ASN A 978 21.29 47.83 29.63
C ASN A 978 21.94 49.12 29.11
N ARG A 979 23.27 49.26 29.22
CA ARG A 979 24.04 50.38 28.65
C ARG A 979 24.42 50.19 27.16
N GLY A 980 24.09 49.06 26.54
CA GLY A 980 24.42 48.82 25.13
C GLY A 980 25.93 48.73 24.85
N GLU A 981 26.75 48.50 25.87
CA GLU A 981 28.22 48.46 25.77
C GLU A 981 28.71 47.05 25.38
N PHE A 982 28.41 46.66 24.16
CA PHE A 982 29.19 45.65 23.46
C PHE A 982 29.50 46.12 22.04
N GLY A 983 30.75 46.57 21.85
CA GLY A 983 31.34 46.74 20.53
C GLY A 983 31.80 45.40 19.96
N SER A 984 31.49 45.19 18.67
CA SER A 984 31.93 44.17 17.71
C SER A 984 32.26 42.76 18.21
#